data_AF-A0A0D6LK04-F1
#
_entry.id   AF-A0A0D6LK04-F1
#
_cell.length_a   1.000
_cell.length_b   1.000
_cell.length_c   1.000
_cell.angle_alpha   90.00
_cell.angle_beta   90.00
_cell.angle_gamma   90.00
#
_symmetry.space_group_name_H-M   'P 1'
#
loop_
_entity.id
_entity.type
_entity.pdbx_description
1 polymer ?
#
loop_
_entity_poly.entity_id
_entity_poly.type
_entity_poly.pdbx_seq_one_letter_code
_entity_poly.pdbx_strand_id
1 'polypeptide(L)'
;MRPVLNWIDKVPEDEGHEGGGILQEEGVGVATDIRLAQLKLPRPPHSMYINLLCSYVWYCGTRQPQISPQKWEKISEIKDKSPTKTEEIRITSGFAESEEVGLISAESKEIRVRAFLSEPNIHDVNDKMRQLLRSDKWSHCCTRGRRLDSYPGPGKALFPSRHCVYDLAFKPDGSELLVAADNKVIIYDGIDGTLLQVLKGHKDLVYAVAWSHDGETFASGSADRSSFRRNSVPGLLSGDVTAPQLCYGRLWFTFFLIHFGLWSADEKNVQKQRITGRCSSCAWSRDGSIFAIGTHDGFVHIKKSGNFQSDEYVAKIERPGGEPVWALRFCAPRPQDDGSRRFYDNEPSSEVLVVTDWNRRVGFYDPEGNPVKRDDMVLNYDPTCVEFIPSGQFLLIGGSGRQVTLHTRLGTEIGTVAQMDTWVWCIRVRPVSNPSTVVVGCVDGTIACYNLMFSTIHGLHKERYAFRDNMTDVVVQHLIHHTMTRIRCHDLVKKVAIYGHKLAVQLSDRLHIYRQIKGDGENEQLEYTLSERINKAFDCSLLVVCSNHLILCDERRLQCYDHKGLKQREWQLESAIRYIKVIGGPPGRETILIGLREGQEPNCNSVAFNNDNEEIICYSGNSKLTGFVVGFSGNKVYCLHIYAMQAIEVPFSNQLYQYIENKDYQKAYDLACLGVTSEDWQILAKDAIANLQCEIAKKAFARYKDYRSLQLVHEIKEMMAANEPEYIVRAHVLCYEGKFQEAAALYRANGDDNRAMQLFTDLRMFDEAQEVMASASGETQRMLMRKRADWARNSNQPKIAAEMLISSGDLDKAVQLITENDWMDLAINVMRKLERSDVDSLRRLASYFIRKSEFNLAARIYGNINDIKAMAQMHVAAGHWTDAFAIADRYPKFVEDVYLPYARHLAERDQFLEAQKAYHKAGRDQEALRVLEQLTGNAVDENRFADAGYYHWLLSMQYLERSKDNPSLIPKYHASAKLADVYYAYDAIFLYCNQPFTRHSPETLLNMASLINYTMARIGRELGAYKLARDTLDRLGNLRVPPRLQRDVELMTVNIRAKPFSDAEDLLPVCHRCGLNNPLTCGMNCVHCKTAFEHSFATFEILPLIEFTVDEDIPTEEAVSLVESEPPLSDSNFNPFQNVSKKSTDVRLNRDDLTRLEKGQVIILHLPAPLKTRFLFNQMPSISVSKCPSCNKVFHSDDFEMAVLQEGHCPYCRSVQERVDNPYALDES
;
A
#
# COMPACT_ATOMS: atom_id res chain seq x y z
N MET A 1 38.97 9.29 1.77
CA MET A 1 40.14 9.17 0.87
C MET A 1 40.03 10.23 -0.23
N ARG A 2 41.16 10.54 -0.90
CA ARG A 2 41.38 11.43 -2.07
C ARG A 2 42.64 10.88 -2.77
N PRO A 3 43.00 11.27 -4.01
CA PRO A 3 42.20 11.80 -5.14
C PRO A 3 42.51 11.01 -6.46
N VAL A 4 42.15 11.54 -7.64
CA VAL A 4 42.84 11.31 -8.94
C VAL A 4 42.54 12.49 -9.89
N LEU A 5 43.29 12.67 -10.99
CA LEU A 5 43.36 13.91 -11.80
C LEU A 5 43.67 13.67 -13.30
N ASN A 6 43.43 14.69 -14.14
CA ASN A 6 44.15 15.04 -15.41
C ASN A 6 43.86 14.20 -16.69
N TRP A 7 43.52 14.80 -17.87
CA TRP A 7 44.34 15.50 -18.91
C TRP A 7 45.26 14.54 -19.74
N ILE A 8 45.55 14.67 -21.05
CA ILE A 8 45.03 15.45 -22.23
C ILE A 8 45.76 14.92 -23.52
N ASP A 9 45.36 15.38 -24.74
CA ASP A 9 46.16 15.48 -26.01
C ASP A 9 46.24 14.38 -27.14
N LYS A 10 46.07 14.86 -28.40
CA LYS A 10 46.62 14.49 -29.76
C LYS A 10 46.28 13.14 -30.47
N VAL A 11 45.95 13.02 -31.79
CA VAL A 11 46.40 13.65 -33.10
C VAL A 11 47.74 13.03 -33.60
N PRO A 12 47.99 12.68 -34.91
CA PRO A 12 47.50 13.24 -36.21
C PRO A 12 47.06 12.20 -37.31
N GLU A 13 47.45 12.43 -38.59
CA GLU A 13 47.14 11.75 -39.89
C GLU A 13 45.73 12.03 -40.49
N ASP A 14 45.49 12.13 -41.82
CA ASP A 14 46.36 11.98 -43.02
C ASP A 14 45.90 12.83 -44.27
N GLU A 15 46.41 12.54 -45.47
CA GLU A 15 46.37 13.33 -46.75
C GLU A 15 45.24 13.02 -47.79
N GLY A 16 45.14 13.83 -48.88
CA GLY A 16 44.49 13.47 -50.16
C GLY A 16 44.10 14.63 -51.11
N HIS A 17 44.75 14.78 -52.28
CA HIS A 17 44.62 15.94 -53.21
C HIS A 17 43.80 15.67 -54.52
N GLU A 18 43.18 16.75 -55.04
CA GLU A 18 42.92 17.11 -56.47
C GLU A 18 41.99 16.25 -57.38
N GLY A 19 41.33 16.79 -58.43
CA GLY A 19 41.22 18.19 -58.91
C GLY A 19 40.53 18.36 -60.30
N GLY A 20 40.08 19.59 -60.63
CA GLY A 20 39.54 20.01 -61.97
C GLY A 20 38.08 19.60 -62.29
N GLY A 21 37.33 20.25 -63.19
CA GLY A 21 37.47 21.52 -63.94
C GLY A 21 36.16 21.85 -64.72
N ILE A 22 35.63 23.08 -64.70
CA ILE A 22 35.84 24.21 -65.66
C ILE A 22 34.87 24.22 -66.88
N LEU A 23 33.93 25.19 -66.88
CA LEU A 23 33.16 25.79 -68.03
C LEU A 23 32.26 24.82 -68.84
N GLN A 24 31.26 25.19 -69.66
CA GLN A 24 30.57 26.45 -70.07
C GLN A 24 29.07 26.07 -70.35
N GLU A 25 28.07 26.82 -70.85
CA GLU A 25 27.95 28.15 -71.49
C GLU A 25 26.54 28.78 -71.20
N GLU A 26 25.71 29.07 -72.22
CA GLU A 26 24.43 29.82 -72.16
C GLU A 26 23.29 29.12 -72.94
N GLY A 27 22.03 29.58 -72.83
CA GLY A 27 20.91 29.02 -73.63
C GLY A 27 19.53 29.65 -73.41
N VAL A 28 19.21 30.70 -74.17
CA VAL A 28 17.93 31.45 -74.15
C VAL A 28 16.70 30.56 -74.44
N GLY A 29 15.57 30.79 -73.74
CA GLY A 29 14.32 30.04 -73.92
C GLY A 29 13.25 30.72 -74.80
N VAL A 30 12.15 29.99 -75.05
CA VAL A 30 10.88 30.49 -75.64
C VAL A 30 9.70 29.82 -74.93
N ALA A 31 8.58 30.53 -74.77
CA ALA A 31 7.39 30.06 -74.07
C ALA A 31 6.29 29.53 -75.00
N THR A 32 5.43 28.65 -74.49
CA THR A 32 4.08 28.40 -75.03
C THR A 32 3.06 28.21 -73.90
N ASP A 33 2.03 29.05 -73.92
CA ASP A 33 0.93 29.11 -72.96
C ASP A 33 -0.21 28.18 -73.44
N ILE A 34 -0.69 27.25 -72.62
CA ILE A 34 -2.08 26.74 -72.72
C ILE A 34 -2.67 26.75 -71.31
N ARG A 35 -3.78 27.49 -71.16
CA ARG A 35 -4.45 27.73 -69.89
C ARG A 35 -5.47 26.64 -69.58
N LEU A 36 -5.46 26.14 -68.34
CA LEU A 36 -6.66 25.65 -67.68
C LEU A 36 -7.07 26.65 -66.59
N ALA A 37 -8.28 27.18 -66.70
CA ALA A 37 -8.77 28.23 -65.82
C ALA A 37 -9.29 27.64 -64.49
N GLN A 38 -8.47 27.67 -63.44
CA GLN A 38 -8.95 27.52 -62.06
C GLN A 38 -9.27 28.90 -61.46
N LEU A 39 -10.40 28.97 -60.75
CA LEU A 39 -10.89 30.16 -60.08
C LEU A 39 -9.92 30.60 -58.97
N LYS A 40 -9.19 31.69 -59.20
CA LYS A 40 -8.42 32.38 -58.16
C LYS A 40 -9.37 33.04 -57.16
N LEU A 41 -9.78 32.29 -56.14
CA LEU A 41 -10.17 32.89 -54.86
C LEU A 41 -8.96 33.68 -54.30
N PRO A 42 -9.18 34.82 -53.63
CA PRO A 42 -8.10 35.71 -53.26
C PRO A 42 -7.17 35.08 -52.21
N ARG A 43 -5.85 35.17 -52.44
CA ARG A 43 -4.88 35.11 -51.33
C ARG A 43 -5.19 36.28 -50.37
N PRO A 44 -5.11 36.09 -49.04
CA PRO A 44 -5.33 37.17 -48.10
C PRO A 44 -4.26 38.29 -48.29
N PRO A 45 -4.59 39.56 -47.99
CA PRO A 45 -3.67 40.68 -48.22
C PRO A 45 -2.44 40.61 -47.30
N HIS A 46 -1.33 41.24 -47.70
CA HIS A 46 -0.06 41.22 -46.99
C HIS A 46 -0.10 41.66 -45.51
N SER A 47 -1.15 42.38 -45.08
CA SER A 47 -1.40 42.74 -43.68
C SER A 47 -1.88 41.57 -42.80
N MET A 48 -2.34 40.47 -43.39
CA MET A 48 -3.11 39.41 -42.72
C MET A 48 -2.29 38.16 -42.35
N TYR A 49 -0.96 38.19 -42.53
CA TYR A 49 -0.04 37.09 -42.22
C TYR A 49 0.39 37.07 -40.74
N ILE A 50 -0.55 36.72 -39.86
CA ILE A 50 -0.35 36.39 -38.44
C ILE A 50 -1.30 35.24 -38.12
N ASN A 51 -0.82 34.07 -37.71
CA ASN A 51 -1.49 33.09 -36.82
C ASN A 51 -0.54 31.90 -36.53
N LEU A 52 -0.71 31.04 -35.51
CA LEU A 52 -0.99 31.26 -34.06
C LEU A 52 -1.14 29.91 -33.35
N LEU A 53 -0.18 29.53 -32.50
CA LEU A 53 -0.20 28.25 -31.79
C LEU A 53 0.38 28.38 -30.38
N CYS A 54 -0.42 28.15 -29.34
CA CYS A 54 0.08 27.98 -27.99
C CYS A 54 0.59 26.55 -27.75
N SER A 55 1.86 26.40 -27.38
CA SER A 55 2.36 25.16 -26.77
C SER A 55 1.97 25.07 -25.30
N TYR A 56 1.74 23.83 -24.86
CA TYR A 56 1.42 23.47 -23.49
C TYR A 56 2.46 22.47 -22.98
N VAL A 57 3.21 22.86 -21.96
CA VAL A 57 4.18 21.99 -21.28
C VAL A 57 3.45 21.10 -20.27
N TRP A 58 3.45 19.78 -20.52
CA TRP A 58 2.76 18.79 -19.68
C TRP A 58 3.76 18.06 -18.77
N TYR A 59 4.19 18.75 -17.72
CA TYR A 59 5.25 18.34 -16.79
C TYR A 59 4.85 17.13 -15.94
N CYS A 60 5.00 15.92 -16.48
CA CYS A 60 4.78 14.66 -15.75
C CYS A 60 5.97 14.30 -14.86
N GLY A 61 6.40 15.23 -14.01
CA GLY A 61 7.40 14.99 -12.99
C GLY A 61 6.77 14.26 -11.80
N THR A 62 7.06 12.98 -11.64
CA THR A 62 6.64 12.16 -10.49
C THR A 62 7.38 12.56 -9.21
N ARG A 63 7.06 13.74 -8.68
CA ARG A 63 7.13 13.93 -7.23
C ARG A 63 5.97 13.16 -6.61
N GLN A 64 6.28 12.01 -6.04
CA GLN A 64 5.45 11.48 -4.95
C GLN A 64 5.24 12.60 -3.92
N PRO A 65 4.02 12.81 -3.42
CA PRO A 65 3.84 13.53 -2.16
C PRO A 65 4.39 12.66 -1.02
N GLN A 66 5.70 12.76 -0.77
CA GLN A 66 6.29 12.48 0.54
C GLN A 66 5.80 13.55 1.54
N ILE A 67 4.50 13.47 1.86
CA ILE A 67 3.91 14.18 2.98
C ILE A 67 4.08 13.27 4.19
N SER A 68 5.11 13.53 4.99
CA SER A 68 5.10 13.11 6.39
C SER A 68 4.05 13.95 7.14
N PRO A 69 3.28 13.36 8.07
CA PRO A 69 2.02 13.95 8.53
C PRO A 69 2.25 15.01 9.62
N GLN A 70 2.23 16.30 9.26
CA GLN A 70 2.10 17.39 10.25
C GLN A 70 1.17 18.53 9.81
N LYS A 71 0.14 18.75 10.66
CA LYS A 71 -0.62 20.00 10.88
C LYS A 71 -1.38 20.61 9.69
N TRP A 72 -2.62 20.18 9.54
CA TRP A 72 -3.76 21.10 9.61
C TRP A 72 -4.69 20.65 10.74
N GLU A 73 -4.73 21.38 11.86
CA GLU A 73 -5.87 21.45 12.78
C GLU A 73 -5.62 22.41 13.96
N LYS A 74 -6.44 23.45 14.06
CA LYS A 74 -7.24 23.78 15.26
C LYS A 74 -8.11 25.03 15.04
N ILE A 75 -9.27 25.03 15.71
CA ILE A 75 -10.43 25.96 15.73
C ILE A 75 -11.67 25.20 15.19
N SER A 76 -12.69 24.90 15.98
CA SER A 76 -12.89 25.04 17.44
C SER A 76 -14.10 24.19 17.91
N GLU A 77 -14.15 23.86 19.21
CA GLU A 77 -15.32 23.95 20.16
C GLU A 77 -16.78 23.69 19.67
N ILE A 78 -17.72 23.09 20.42
CA ILE A 78 -17.77 22.46 21.77
C ILE A 78 -19.13 21.71 21.95
N LYS A 79 -19.16 20.56 22.67
CA LYS A 79 -20.35 19.93 23.34
C LYS A 79 -21.57 19.50 22.46
N ASP A 80 -22.49 18.60 22.86
CA ASP A 80 -22.63 17.74 24.05
C ASP A 80 -23.51 16.49 23.81
N LYS A 81 -23.52 15.55 24.80
CA LYS A 81 -24.50 14.47 25.07
C LYS A 81 -24.54 13.15 24.25
N SER A 82 -24.63 12.06 25.03
CA SER A 82 -25.09 10.68 24.73
C SER A 82 -26.48 10.45 25.38
N PRO A 83 -27.07 9.23 25.61
CA PRO A 83 -26.64 7.84 25.31
C PRO A 83 -27.76 6.88 24.80
N THR A 84 -27.49 5.55 24.82
CA THR A 84 -28.44 4.39 24.73
C THR A 84 -28.97 4.00 23.33
N LYS A 85 -29.29 2.72 23.01
CA LYS A 85 -29.18 1.43 23.73
C LYS A 85 -29.23 0.21 22.75
N THR A 86 -28.68 -0.95 23.19
CA THR A 86 -28.97 -2.34 22.72
C THR A 86 -28.70 -2.70 21.23
N GLU A 87 -28.34 -3.93 20.85
CA GLU A 87 -28.32 -5.22 21.58
C GLU A 87 -27.16 -6.14 21.13
N GLU A 88 -26.75 -7.11 21.96
CA GLU A 88 -25.69 -8.09 21.64
C GLU A 88 -26.28 -9.42 21.13
N ILE A 89 -25.63 -10.05 20.14
CA ILE A 89 -25.61 -11.52 20.00
C ILE A 89 -24.18 -11.97 19.67
N ARG A 90 -23.60 -12.81 20.53
CA ARG A 90 -22.39 -13.62 20.24
C ARG A 90 -22.80 -14.92 19.55
N ILE A 91 -21.92 -15.46 18.71
CA ILE A 91 -21.65 -16.91 18.59
C ILE A 91 -20.25 -17.13 17.98
N THR A 92 -19.68 -18.31 18.19
CA THR A 92 -18.27 -18.66 17.97
C THR A 92 -18.03 -19.51 16.72
N SER A 93 -16.81 -19.42 16.18
CA SER A 93 -16.02 -20.50 15.53
C SER A 93 -16.72 -21.58 14.67
N GLY A 94 -16.33 -21.70 13.40
CA GLY A 94 -16.56 -22.92 12.61
C GLY A 94 -15.88 -22.91 11.24
N PHE A 95 -15.10 -23.96 10.95
CA PHE A 95 -14.83 -24.40 9.58
C PHE A 95 -15.96 -25.38 9.19
N ALA A 96 -16.48 -25.28 7.97
CA ALA A 96 -17.29 -26.33 7.35
C ALA A 96 -17.28 -26.19 5.83
N GLU A 97 -17.10 -27.31 5.14
CA GLU A 97 -17.43 -27.47 3.72
C GLU A 97 -18.92 -27.82 3.58
N SER A 98 -19.54 -27.45 2.48
CA SER A 98 -20.71 -28.18 1.94
C SER A 98 -21.05 -27.67 0.54
N GLU A 99 -21.25 -28.63 -0.37
CA GLU A 99 -21.99 -28.41 -1.61
C GLU A 99 -23.49 -28.39 -1.32
N GLU A 100 -24.29 -27.71 -2.13
CA GLU A 100 -25.62 -28.24 -2.49
C GLU A 100 -26.11 -27.68 -3.84
N VAL A 101 -26.79 -28.53 -4.62
CA VAL A 101 -27.25 -28.21 -5.99
C VAL A 101 -28.77 -27.99 -6.00
N GLY A 102 -29.20 -26.76 -6.26
CA GLY A 102 -30.61 -26.40 -6.41
C GLY A 102 -31.11 -26.39 -7.85
N LEU A 103 -31.64 -27.52 -8.33
CA LEU A 103 -32.29 -27.64 -9.65
C LEU A 103 -33.79 -27.26 -9.59
N ILE A 104 -34.22 -26.23 -10.30
CA ILE A 104 -35.64 -26.00 -10.67
C ILE A 104 -35.74 -25.58 -12.15
N SER A 105 -36.79 -26.07 -12.81
CA SER A 105 -37.05 -25.95 -14.25
C SER A 105 -37.60 -24.59 -14.71
N ALA A 106 -37.50 -24.33 -16.01
CA ALA A 106 -38.12 -23.17 -16.66
C ALA A 106 -39.63 -23.37 -16.93
N GLU A 107 -40.42 -22.33 -16.71
CA GLU A 107 -41.69 -22.08 -17.41
C GLU A 107 -41.74 -20.62 -17.87
N SER A 108 -42.41 -20.35 -18.99
CA SER A 108 -42.45 -19.04 -19.64
C SER A 108 -43.84 -18.41 -19.61
N LYS A 109 -43.93 -17.12 -19.24
CA LYS A 109 -45.14 -16.29 -19.43
C LYS A 109 -44.76 -14.87 -19.85
N GLU A 110 -45.16 -14.48 -21.06
CA GLU A 110 -45.19 -13.08 -21.48
C GLU A 110 -46.26 -12.30 -20.69
N ILE A 111 -45.96 -11.06 -20.28
CA ILE A 111 -46.97 -10.01 -20.13
C ILE A 111 -46.44 -8.73 -20.79
N ARG A 112 -47.24 -8.12 -21.67
CA ARG A 112 -46.86 -6.95 -22.46
C ARG A 112 -47.00 -5.64 -21.68
N VAL A 113 -46.04 -4.74 -21.87
CA VAL A 113 -46.11 -3.35 -21.40
C VAL A 113 -47.09 -2.54 -22.27
N ARG A 114 -47.95 -1.74 -21.63
CA ARG A 114 -48.50 -0.49 -22.18
C ARG A 114 -48.51 0.57 -21.08
N ALA A 115 -48.19 1.81 -21.45
CA ALA A 115 -48.03 2.93 -20.53
C ALA A 115 -49.32 3.73 -20.34
N PHE A 116 -49.38 4.53 -19.28
CA PHE A 116 -49.99 5.87 -19.32
C PHE A 116 -49.29 6.81 -18.32
N LEU A 117 -49.46 8.11 -18.54
CA LEU A 117 -48.81 9.21 -17.81
C LEU A 117 -49.62 9.68 -16.58
N SER A 118 -48.95 10.32 -15.63
CA SER A 118 -49.53 11.47 -14.89
C SER A 118 -48.42 12.38 -14.35
N GLU A 119 -48.70 13.68 -14.28
CA GLU A 119 -47.82 14.74 -13.76
C GLU A 119 -48.40 15.33 -12.46
N PRO A 120 -47.59 15.92 -11.57
CA PRO A 120 -48.07 16.81 -10.52
C PRO A 120 -48.01 18.29 -10.94
N ASN A 121 -49.07 19.05 -10.64
CA ASN A 121 -49.15 20.50 -10.88
C ASN A 121 -48.33 21.33 -9.89
N ILE A 122 -47.92 22.55 -10.30
CA ILE A 122 -48.11 23.82 -9.55
C ILE A 122 -47.89 25.02 -10.50
N HIS A 123 -48.93 25.85 -10.63
CA HIS A 123 -48.92 27.26 -11.03
C HIS A 123 -49.17 28.09 -9.74
N ASP A 124 -48.76 29.34 -9.52
CA ASP A 124 -47.81 30.27 -10.19
C ASP A 124 -47.36 31.29 -9.08
N VAL A 125 -46.98 32.58 -9.22
CA VAL A 125 -46.99 33.59 -10.30
C VAL A 125 -45.76 34.50 -10.14
N ASN A 126 -44.98 34.74 -11.21
CA ASN A 126 -44.51 36.09 -11.60
C ASN A 126 -43.76 36.10 -12.94
N ASP A 127 -44.52 36.22 -14.02
CA ASP A 127 -43.98 36.54 -15.34
C ASP A 127 -43.50 38.00 -15.43
N LYS A 128 -42.29 38.17 -15.98
CA LYS A 128 -41.93 39.26 -16.91
C LYS A 128 -40.51 39.22 -17.49
N MET A 129 -39.65 38.30 -17.03
CA MET A 129 -38.23 38.27 -17.45
C MET A 129 -37.75 36.92 -18.02
N ARG A 130 -38.66 36.11 -18.59
CA ARG A 130 -38.33 34.81 -19.23
C ARG A 130 -38.77 34.67 -20.70
N GLN A 131 -39.35 35.71 -21.30
CA GLN A 131 -40.12 35.59 -22.56
C GLN A 131 -39.32 35.85 -23.86
N LEU A 132 -37.99 35.84 -23.83
CA LEU A 132 -37.13 36.20 -24.99
C LEU A 132 -35.99 35.20 -25.34
N LEU A 133 -35.84 34.07 -24.64
CA LEU A 133 -34.73 33.12 -24.86
C LEU A 133 -35.14 31.65 -24.72
N ARG A 134 -36.04 31.14 -25.57
CA ARG A 134 -36.37 29.69 -25.67
C ARG A 134 -36.65 29.17 -27.09
N SER A 135 -35.64 29.28 -27.96
CA SER A 135 -35.42 28.42 -29.14
C SER A 135 -33.90 28.42 -29.40
N ASP A 136 -33.16 27.32 -29.42
CA ASP A 136 -33.57 25.90 -29.48
C ASP A 136 -32.95 25.04 -28.36
N LYS A 137 -33.60 23.92 -28.05
CA LYS A 137 -33.03 22.87 -27.17
C LYS A 137 -32.17 21.91 -27.99
N TRP A 138 -31.11 21.38 -27.37
CA TRP A 138 -30.47 20.15 -27.84
C TRP A 138 -31.50 19.02 -27.95
N SER A 139 -31.71 18.49 -29.16
CA SER A 139 -32.44 17.25 -29.36
C SER A 139 -31.54 16.05 -29.11
N HIS A 140 -32.06 15.04 -28.41
CA HIS A 140 -31.36 13.76 -28.20
C HIS A 140 -31.17 13.06 -29.55
N CYS A 141 -29.92 12.86 -29.96
CA CYS A 141 -29.55 11.92 -31.01
C CYS A 141 -28.17 11.32 -30.67
N CYS A 142 -28.02 10.03 -30.92
CA CYS A 142 -27.13 9.16 -30.13
C CYS A 142 -25.63 9.47 -30.26
N THR A 143 -24.90 9.09 -29.20
CA THR A 143 -23.45 8.88 -29.15
C THR A 143 -22.99 7.75 -30.08
N ARG A 144 -23.07 7.97 -31.40
CA ARG A 144 -22.39 7.12 -32.39
C ARG A 144 -20.90 7.47 -32.43
N GLY A 145 -20.12 6.86 -31.53
CA GLY A 145 -18.66 6.87 -31.62
C GLY A 145 -18.22 6.27 -32.96
N ARG A 146 -17.40 7.00 -33.72
CA ARG A 146 -16.93 6.57 -35.04
C ARG A 146 -15.80 5.56 -34.89
N ARG A 147 -15.81 4.52 -35.73
CA ARG A 147 -14.57 3.82 -36.10
C ARG A 147 -14.01 4.50 -37.35
N LEU A 148 -12.69 4.48 -37.53
CA LEU A 148 -12.04 4.99 -38.76
C LEU A 148 -12.46 4.20 -40.01
N ASP A 149 -13.08 3.03 -39.85
CA ASP A 149 -13.56 2.15 -40.92
C ASP A 149 -14.83 2.65 -41.65
N SER A 150 -15.20 3.94 -41.55
CA SER A 150 -16.45 4.47 -42.12
C SER A 150 -16.36 5.90 -42.66
N TYR A 151 -17.07 6.17 -43.76
CA TYR A 151 -17.06 7.45 -44.49
C TYR A 151 -17.41 8.67 -43.61
N PRO A 152 -16.83 9.86 -43.90
CA PRO A 152 -17.01 11.05 -43.08
C PRO A 152 -18.43 11.64 -43.19
N GLY A 153 -19.33 11.18 -42.32
CA GLY A 153 -20.58 11.89 -42.04
C GLY A 153 -20.32 13.27 -41.38
N PRO A 154 -21.28 14.21 -41.44
CA PRO A 154 -21.09 15.57 -40.92
C PRO A 154 -20.73 15.58 -39.43
N GLY A 155 -19.83 16.49 -39.03
CA GLY A 155 -19.58 16.80 -37.63
C GLY A 155 -20.77 17.54 -37.01
N LYS A 156 -20.95 17.43 -35.68
CA LYS A 156 -21.98 18.21 -34.99
C LYS A 156 -21.40 19.60 -34.70
N ALA A 157 -21.79 20.60 -35.51
CA ALA A 157 -21.30 21.97 -35.38
C ALA A 157 -21.78 22.61 -34.08
N LEU A 158 -20.85 23.03 -33.22
CA LEU A 158 -21.11 23.73 -31.96
C LEU A 158 -21.22 25.24 -32.22
N PHE A 159 -22.37 25.61 -32.81
CA PHE A 159 -22.73 26.96 -33.27
C PHE A 159 -21.82 27.54 -34.38
N PRO A 160 -22.39 28.11 -35.46
CA PRO A 160 -21.61 28.96 -36.35
C PRO A 160 -21.36 30.30 -35.65
N SER A 161 -20.16 30.48 -35.10
CA SER A 161 -19.59 31.83 -35.04
C SER A 161 -19.58 32.38 -36.47
N ARG A 162 -19.98 33.64 -36.69
CA ARG A 162 -19.87 34.27 -38.03
C ARG A 162 -18.46 34.80 -38.32
N HIS A 163 -17.47 34.36 -37.55
CA HIS A 163 -16.13 34.90 -37.50
C HIS A 163 -15.11 33.78 -37.22
N CYS A 164 -13.99 33.83 -37.93
CA CYS A 164 -12.86 32.91 -37.84
C CYS A 164 -12.45 32.56 -36.40
N VAL A 165 -12.26 31.26 -36.12
CA VAL A 165 -11.65 30.78 -34.87
C VAL A 165 -10.14 30.75 -35.04
N TYR A 166 -9.45 31.66 -34.36
CA TYR A 166 -8.00 31.83 -34.50
C TYR A 166 -7.19 30.84 -33.65
N ASP A 167 -7.62 30.58 -32.41
CA ASP A 167 -6.94 29.66 -31.50
C ASP A 167 -7.94 29.00 -30.52
N LEU A 168 -7.55 27.85 -29.99
CA LEU A 168 -8.30 27.00 -29.07
C LEU A 168 -7.40 26.59 -27.91
N ALA A 169 -7.95 26.47 -26.71
CA ALA A 169 -7.16 26.19 -25.51
C ALA A 169 -7.96 25.43 -24.43
N PHE A 170 -7.64 24.16 -24.20
CA PHE A 170 -8.18 23.41 -23.06
C PHE A 170 -7.47 23.82 -21.76
N LYS A 171 -8.25 23.89 -20.67
CA LYS A 171 -7.73 23.92 -19.30
C LYS A 171 -6.99 22.61 -18.99
N PRO A 172 -5.97 22.57 -18.11
CA PRO A 172 -5.17 21.36 -17.87
C PRO A 172 -5.98 20.12 -17.43
N ASP A 173 -7.07 20.32 -16.70
CA ASP A 173 -8.03 19.29 -16.29
C ASP A 173 -9.02 18.86 -17.40
N GLY A 174 -9.04 19.58 -18.52
CA GLY A 174 -9.98 19.41 -19.62
C GLY A 174 -11.44 19.75 -19.26
N SER A 175 -11.71 20.49 -18.20
CA SER A 175 -13.07 20.92 -17.81
C SER A 175 -13.58 22.12 -18.61
N GLU A 176 -12.68 22.99 -19.07
CA GLU A 176 -13.02 24.19 -19.85
C GLU A 176 -12.22 24.24 -21.16
N LEU A 177 -12.85 24.81 -22.20
CA LEU A 177 -12.28 25.11 -23.50
C LEU A 177 -12.42 26.61 -23.79
N LEU A 178 -11.30 27.30 -23.93
CA LEU A 178 -11.23 28.68 -24.44
C LEU A 178 -11.15 28.68 -25.97
N VAL A 179 -11.74 29.71 -26.56
CA VAL A 179 -11.82 29.94 -28.00
C VAL A 179 -11.52 31.42 -28.27
N ALA A 180 -10.54 31.70 -29.11
CA ALA A 180 -10.32 33.03 -29.69
C ALA A 180 -11.14 33.16 -30.98
N ALA A 181 -12.13 34.05 -31.00
CA ALA A 181 -12.98 34.29 -32.17
C ALA A 181 -13.38 35.76 -32.25
N ASP A 182 -13.03 36.43 -33.36
CA ASP A 182 -13.17 37.89 -33.50
C ASP A 182 -12.50 38.63 -32.32
N ASN A 183 -12.99 39.79 -31.90
CA ASN A 183 -12.56 40.51 -30.69
C ASN A 183 -13.01 39.89 -29.34
N LYS A 184 -13.22 38.57 -29.26
CA LYS A 184 -13.82 37.89 -28.09
C LYS A 184 -13.05 36.64 -27.67
N VAL A 185 -13.07 36.36 -26.36
CA VAL A 185 -12.70 35.06 -25.80
C VAL A 185 -13.99 34.38 -25.35
N ILE A 186 -14.25 33.16 -25.83
CA ILE A 186 -15.42 32.37 -25.47
C ILE A 186 -14.98 31.16 -24.64
N ILE A 187 -15.71 30.85 -23.57
CA ILE A 187 -15.46 29.71 -22.69
C ILE A 187 -16.61 28.70 -22.85
N TYR A 188 -16.27 27.46 -23.20
CA TYR A 188 -17.17 26.31 -23.23
C TYR A 188 -16.76 25.27 -22.19
N ASP A 189 -17.71 24.44 -21.78
CA ASP A 189 -17.47 23.19 -21.04
C ASP A 189 -16.80 22.14 -21.97
N GLY A 190 -15.74 21.51 -21.47
CA GLY A 190 -14.97 20.48 -22.16
C GLY A 190 -15.60 19.09 -22.17
N ILE A 191 -16.70 18.87 -21.43
CA ILE A 191 -17.49 17.63 -21.42
C ILE A 191 -18.66 17.74 -22.41
N ASP A 192 -19.68 18.56 -22.09
CA ASP A 192 -20.92 18.61 -22.87
C ASP A 192 -20.94 19.74 -23.92
N GLY A 193 -19.86 20.53 -24.04
CA GLY A 193 -19.79 21.61 -25.04
C GLY A 193 -20.75 22.77 -24.75
N THR A 194 -21.21 22.92 -23.51
CA THR A 194 -22.13 24.00 -23.11
C THR A 194 -21.40 25.35 -23.07
N LEU A 195 -22.08 26.43 -23.45
CA LEU A 195 -21.52 27.79 -23.43
C LEU A 195 -21.52 28.33 -21.99
N LEU A 196 -20.33 28.47 -21.39
CA LEU A 196 -20.17 28.94 -20.00
C LEU A 196 -20.10 30.47 -19.92
N GLN A 197 -19.24 31.11 -20.73
CA GLN A 197 -19.06 32.57 -20.68
C GLN A 197 -18.57 33.14 -22.02
N VAL A 198 -18.96 34.39 -22.32
CA VAL A 198 -18.36 35.20 -23.40
C VAL A 198 -17.71 36.43 -22.78
N LEU A 199 -16.41 36.59 -22.99
CA LEU A 199 -15.63 37.73 -22.53
C LEU A 199 -15.50 38.75 -23.66
N LYS A 200 -15.88 40.00 -23.37
CA LYS A 200 -15.81 41.15 -24.27
C LYS A 200 -14.96 42.21 -23.57
N GLY A 201 -13.84 42.59 -24.17
CA GLY A 201 -12.88 43.51 -23.53
C GLY A 201 -11.78 43.97 -24.48
N HIS A 202 -11.29 43.06 -25.33
CA HIS A 202 -10.42 43.42 -26.46
C HIS A 202 -11.18 44.26 -27.48
N LYS A 203 -10.47 45.22 -28.08
CA LYS A 203 -10.98 46.19 -29.07
C LYS A 203 -10.77 45.74 -30.51
N ASP A 204 -9.83 44.83 -30.72
CA ASP A 204 -9.41 44.29 -32.02
C ASP A 204 -9.29 42.75 -31.92
N LEU A 205 -9.02 42.08 -33.03
CA LEU A 205 -9.00 40.62 -33.16
C LEU A 205 -8.19 39.95 -32.04
N VAL A 206 -8.83 39.04 -31.31
CA VAL A 206 -8.17 38.15 -30.35
C VAL A 206 -7.54 37.02 -31.12
N TYR A 207 -6.26 36.82 -30.85
CA TYR A 207 -5.38 36.04 -31.68
C TYR A 207 -4.95 34.76 -30.96
N ALA A 208 -4.38 34.87 -29.75
CA ALA A 208 -3.98 33.72 -28.94
C ALA A 208 -4.85 33.55 -27.70
N VAL A 209 -5.05 32.30 -27.26
CA VAL A 209 -5.58 31.94 -25.93
C VAL A 209 -4.71 30.87 -25.27
N ALA A 210 -4.34 31.07 -24.01
CA ALA A 210 -3.42 30.21 -23.29
C ALA A 210 -3.82 30.04 -21.82
N TRP A 211 -4.09 28.82 -21.35
CA TRP A 211 -4.19 28.52 -19.91
C TRP A 211 -2.81 28.40 -19.26
N SER A 212 -2.68 28.78 -17.98
CA SER A 212 -1.54 28.37 -17.15
C SER A 212 -1.66 26.91 -16.71
N HIS A 213 -0.53 26.27 -16.42
CA HIS A 213 -0.45 24.84 -16.06
C HIS A 213 -1.11 24.52 -14.71
N ASP A 214 -1.21 25.50 -13.80
CA ASP A 214 -2.02 25.43 -12.58
C ASP A 214 -3.54 25.36 -12.85
N GLY A 215 -4.01 25.76 -14.04
CA GLY A 215 -5.42 25.85 -14.37
C GLY A 215 -6.20 26.98 -13.67
N GLU A 216 -5.52 27.88 -12.95
CA GLU A 216 -6.14 29.00 -12.22
C GLU A 216 -6.31 30.26 -13.10
N THR A 217 -5.42 30.47 -14.08
CA THR A 217 -5.44 31.65 -14.93
C THR A 217 -5.32 31.32 -16.42
N PHE A 218 -5.74 32.26 -17.26
CA PHE A 218 -5.44 32.24 -18.68
C PHE A 218 -5.00 33.63 -19.13
N ALA A 219 -4.24 33.66 -20.22
CA ALA A 219 -3.90 34.85 -20.97
C ALA A 219 -4.61 34.84 -22.33
N SER A 220 -4.84 36.03 -22.86
CA SER A 220 -5.29 36.24 -24.24
C SER A 220 -4.54 37.44 -24.83
N GLY A 221 -4.17 37.33 -26.11
CA GLY A 221 -3.42 38.34 -26.84
C GLY A 221 -4.22 38.85 -28.04
N SER A 222 -4.30 40.17 -28.20
CA SER A 222 -5.04 40.84 -29.29
C SER A 222 -4.12 41.75 -30.12
N ALA A 223 -4.58 42.08 -31.33
CA ALA A 223 -4.01 43.15 -32.15
C ALA A 223 -4.07 44.54 -31.47
N ASP A 224 -4.97 44.76 -30.50
CA ASP A 224 -5.19 46.05 -29.82
C ASP A 224 -4.07 46.48 -28.86
N ARG A 225 -2.98 45.70 -28.79
CA ARG A 225 -1.80 45.84 -27.91
C ARG A 225 -2.04 45.56 -26.43
N SER A 226 -3.19 45.01 -26.05
CA SER A 226 -3.45 44.57 -24.68
C SER A 226 -3.31 43.05 -24.52
N SER A 227 -2.80 42.64 -23.36
CA SER A 227 -2.88 41.27 -22.86
C SER A 227 -3.84 41.24 -21.67
N PHE A 228 -4.80 40.32 -21.68
CA PHE A 228 -5.79 40.19 -20.62
C PHE A 228 -5.55 38.90 -19.81
N ARG A 229 -5.44 39.05 -18.49
CA ARG A 229 -5.30 37.97 -17.49
C ARG A 229 -6.47 38.04 -16.50
N ARG A 230 -7.05 36.90 -16.14
CA ARG A 230 -8.08 36.81 -15.09
C ARG A 230 -7.44 36.75 -13.69
N ASN A 231 -8.19 37.16 -12.66
CA ASN A 231 -7.76 37.28 -11.25
C ASN A 231 -6.80 38.45 -10.93
N SER A 232 -6.98 39.60 -11.60
CA SER A 232 -6.68 40.91 -11.00
C SER A 232 -7.87 41.87 -11.13
N VAL A 233 -7.94 42.82 -10.19
CA VAL A 233 -8.88 43.97 -10.22
C VAL A 233 -8.66 44.75 -11.54
N PRO A 234 -9.70 45.31 -12.19
CA PRO A 234 -9.54 46.03 -13.47
C PRO A 234 -8.57 47.22 -13.37
N GLY A 235 -7.30 46.95 -13.67
CA GLY A 235 -6.19 47.88 -13.70
C GLY A 235 -5.45 47.76 -15.01
N LEU A 236 -5.50 48.82 -15.81
CA LEU A 236 -4.93 48.88 -17.16
C LEU A 236 -3.38 48.83 -17.09
N LEU A 237 -2.78 47.70 -17.47
CA LEU A 237 -1.34 47.63 -17.75
C LEU A 237 -1.06 48.13 -19.18
N SER A 238 -0.85 49.44 -19.30
CA SER A 238 -0.44 50.07 -20.55
C SER A 238 1.03 49.80 -20.87
N GLY A 239 1.29 48.78 -21.69
CA GLY A 239 2.61 48.51 -22.27
C GLY A 239 2.49 48.09 -23.74
N ASP A 240 3.10 48.84 -24.66
CA ASP A 240 2.97 48.62 -26.11
C ASP A 240 3.52 47.25 -26.58
N VAL A 241 2.61 46.29 -26.79
CA VAL A 241 2.93 44.95 -27.34
C VAL A 241 1.80 44.43 -28.23
N THR A 242 1.91 44.55 -29.56
CA THR A 242 1.10 43.69 -30.46
C THR A 242 1.64 42.25 -30.36
N ALA A 243 0.89 41.34 -29.74
CA ALA A 243 1.33 39.96 -29.52
C ALA A 243 0.69 39.00 -30.53
N PRO A 244 1.43 38.51 -31.56
CA PRO A 244 0.92 37.59 -32.56
C PRO A 244 1.00 36.12 -32.12
N GLN A 245 1.46 35.82 -30.90
CA GLN A 245 1.48 34.47 -30.33
C GLN A 245 1.73 34.51 -28.82
N LEU A 246 1.09 33.58 -28.09
CA LEU A 246 1.42 33.18 -26.72
C LEU A 246 1.79 31.69 -26.73
N CYS A 247 2.79 31.29 -25.94
CA CYS A 247 3.17 29.90 -25.67
C CYS A 247 3.41 29.75 -24.16
N TYR A 248 2.90 28.69 -23.51
CA TYR A 248 3.02 28.50 -22.06
C TYR A 248 3.94 27.33 -21.69
N GLY A 249 5.01 27.64 -20.96
CA GLY A 249 5.87 26.69 -20.28
C GLY A 249 6.06 27.08 -18.82
N ARG A 250 7.28 26.98 -18.29
CA ARG A 250 7.60 27.56 -16.96
C ARG A 250 7.54 29.11 -16.96
N LEU A 251 7.44 29.71 -18.14
CA LEU A 251 7.30 31.14 -18.43
C LEU A 251 6.30 31.30 -19.60
N TRP A 252 5.68 32.47 -19.71
CA TRP A 252 4.89 32.84 -20.89
C TRP A 252 5.79 33.41 -21.98
N PHE A 253 5.41 33.23 -23.25
CA PHE A 253 6.10 33.77 -24.42
C PHE A 253 5.26 34.84 -25.10
N THR A 254 5.86 35.94 -25.58
CA THR A 254 5.22 36.85 -26.55
C THR A 254 6.19 37.28 -27.64
N PHE A 255 5.67 37.51 -28.84
CA PHE A 255 6.44 38.01 -29.98
C PHE A 255 6.06 39.44 -30.35
N PHE A 256 6.95 40.12 -31.06
CA PHE A 256 6.71 41.42 -31.69
C PHE A 256 7.55 41.51 -32.97
N LEU A 257 6.98 41.09 -34.10
CA LEU A 257 7.63 41.03 -35.42
C LEU A 257 8.97 40.26 -35.41
N ILE A 258 10.08 40.97 -35.22
CA ILE A 258 11.47 40.46 -35.20
C ILE A 258 12.04 40.33 -33.77
N HIS A 259 11.21 40.52 -32.75
CA HIS A 259 11.57 40.39 -31.33
C HIS A 259 10.72 39.34 -30.63
N PHE A 260 11.26 38.77 -29.56
CA PHE A 260 10.50 37.95 -28.61
C PHE A 260 10.84 38.34 -27.17
N GLY A 261 9.93 38.05 -26.24
CA GLY A 261 10.10 38.24 -24.82
C GLY A 261 9.48 37.12 -24.00
N LEU A 262 10.13 36.78 -22.90
CA LEU A 262 9.70 35.80 -21.90
C LEU A 262 9.16 36.53 -20.67
N TRP A 263 8.13 35.97 -20.03
CA TRP A 263 7.45 36.56 -18.86
C TRP A 263 7.39 35.52 -17.74
N SER A 264 7.85 35.87 -16.53
CA SER A 264 7.39 35.19 -15.32
C SER A 264 6.04 35.75 -14.86
N ALA A 265 5.31 35.00 -14.04
CA ALA A 265 4.17 35.54 -13.28
C ALA A 265 4.64 36.56 -12.21
N ASP A 266 5.90 36.49 -11.79
CA ASP A 266 6.50 37.30 -10.72
C ASP A 266 7.13 38.62 -11.22
N GLU A 267 7.46 38.70 -12.51
CA GLU A 267 8.21 39.80 -13.10
C GLU A 267 7.30 40.84 -13.77
N LYS A 268 7.41 42.10 -13.36
CA LYS A 268 6.59 43.20 -13.88
C LYS A 268 7.10 43.80 -15.21
N ASN A 269 8.36 43.56 -15.56
CA ASN A 269 9.02 44.10 -16.75
C ASN A 269 9.57 42.96 -17.61
N VAL A 270 9.39 43.07 -18.92
CA VAL A 270 9.72 42.01 -19.89
C VAL A 270 10.93 42.41 -20.73
N GLN A 271 11.94 41.55 -20.74
CA GLN A 271 13.10 41.74 -21.62
C GLN A 271 12.81 41.20 -23.03
N LYS A 272 13.28 41.92 -24.06
CA LYS A 272 13.00 41.61 -25.48
C LYS A 272 14.31 41.33 -26.22
N GLN A 273 14.54 40.08 -26.64
CA GLN A 273 15.65 39.73 -27.56
C GLN A 273 15.20 39.95 -29.02
N ARG A 274 16.16 40.11 -29.94
CA ARG A 274 15.93 40.23 -31.39
C ARG A 274 16.30 38.92 -32.10
N ILE A 275 15.56 38.55 -33.13
CA ILE A 275 15.80 37.39 -34.00
C ILE A 275 16.03 37.85 -35.44
N THR A 276 16.78 37.05 -36.21
CA THR A 276 16.88 37.15 -37.66
C THR A 276 15.60 36.63 -38.31
N GLY A 277 14.66 37.54 -38.56
CA GLY A 277 13.43 37.22 -39.28
C GLY A 277 12.15 37.47 -38.48
N ARG A 278 11.01 37.43 -39.18
CA ARG A 278 9.70 37.56 -38.53
C ARG A 278 9.31 36.25 -37.86
N CYS A 279 9.03 36.26 -36.57
CA CYS A 279 8.60 35.05 -35.86
C CYS A 279 7.15 34.69 -36.25
N SER A 280 6.90 33.40 -36.53
CA SER A 280 5.61 32.87 -37.01
C SER A 280 5.09 31.69 -36.18
N SER A 281 5.95 30.93 -35.49
CA SER A 281 5.53 29.82 -34.64
C SER A 281 6.44 29.60 -33.42
N CYS A 282 5.89 29.08 -32.32
CA CYS A 282 6.62 28.69 -31.11
C CYS A 282 6.18 27.33 -30.55
N ALA A 283 7.11 26.60 -29.95
CA ALA A 283 6.81 25.47 -29.07
C ALA A 283 7.85 25.30 -27.95
N TRP A 284 7.42 24.73 -26.83
CA TRP A 284 8.25 24.28 -25.71
C TRP A 284 8.39 22.76 -25.70
N SER A 285 9.52 22.22 -25.22
CA SER A 285 9.67 20.81 -24.83
C SER A 285 8.81 20.46 -23.62
N ARG A 286 8.55 19.17 -23.37
CA ARG A 286 7.66 18.73 -22.26
C ARG A 286 8.24 19.00 -20.86
N ASP A 287 9.55 19.12 -20.75
CA ASP A 287 10.24 19.53 -19.52
C ASP A 287 10.37 21.07 -19.37
N GLY A 288 10.08 21.84 -20.43
CA GLY A 288 10.28 23.28 -20.50
C GLY A 288 11.75 23.73 -20.48
N SER A 289 12.72 22.85 -20.72
CA SER A 289 14.14 23.21 -20.74
C SER A 289 14.57 23.89 -22.04
N ILE A 290 13.92 23.58 -23.17
CA ILE A 290 14.15 24.19 -24.47
C ILE A 290 12.86 24.70 -25.12
N PHE A 291 13.01 25.64 -26.04
CA PHE A 291 11.96 26.11 -26.92
C PHE A 291 12.47 26.23 -28.37
N ALA A 292 11.56 26.06 -29.31
CA ALA A 292 11.78 26.26 -30.74
C ALA A 292 10.95 27.44 -31.24
N ILE A 293 11.56 28.28 -32.09
CA ILE A 293 10.92 29.43 -32.76
C ILE A 293 11.07 29.24 -34.27
N GLY A 294 9.94 29.18 -34.98
CA GLY A 294 9.89 29.19 -36.44
C GLY A 294 9.75 30.61 -36.96
N THR A 295 10.46 30.92 -38.05
CA THR A 295 10.37 32.22 -38.72
C THR A 295 9.68 32.13 -40.08
N HIS A 296 9.22 33.29 -40.56
CA HIS A 296 8.62 33.47 -41.88
C HIS A 296 9.64 33.28 -43.02
N ASP A 297 10.93 33.30 -42.71
CA ASP A 297 12.05 33.21 -43.67
C ASP A 297 12.65 31.78 -43.73
N GLY A 298 11.86 30.76 -43.34
CA GLY A 298 12.23 29.34 -43.45
C GLY A 298 13.16 28.78 -42.38
N PHE A 299 13.46 29.51 -41.30
CA PHE A 299 14.36 29.05 -40.23
C PHE A 299 13.62 28.56 -38.98
N VAL A 300 14.21 27.59 -38.28
CA VAL A 300 13.84 27.24 -36.91
C VAL A 300 15.04 27.41 -35.99
N HIS A 301 14.85 28.18 -34.92
CA HIS A 301 15.85 28.43 -33.88
C HIS A 301 15.47 27.67 -32.61
N ILE A 302 16.35 26.79 -32.13
CA ILE A 302 16.19 26.07 -30.86
C ILE A 302 17.08 26.74 -29.80
N LYS A 303 16.53 27.07 -28.62
CA LYS A 303 17.23 27.71 -27.49
C LYS A 303 16.86 27.08 -26.15
N LYS A 304 17.76 27.21 -25.16
CA LYS A 304 17.55 26.79 -23.76
C LYS A 304 16.88 27.90 -22.94
N SER A 305 15.93 27.53 -22.08
CA SER A 305 15.21 28.48 -21.22
C SER A 305 16.11 29.21 -20.21
N GLY A 306 17.16 28.56 -19.70
CA GLY A 306 18.03 29.14 -18.68
C GLY A 306 18.97 30.23 -19.20
N ASN A 307 19.37 30.15 -20.48
CA ASN A 307 20.35 31.04 -21.10
C ASN A 307 19.73 31.90 -22.21
N PHE A 308 18.41 32.16 -22.19
CA PHE A 308 17.72 32.80 -23.32
C PHE A 308 18.31 34.18 -23.73
N GLN A 309 18.97 34.87 -22.81
CA GLN A 309 19.64 36.16 -23.03
C GLN A 309 20.91 36.05 -23.91
N SER A 310 21.54 34.88 -24.07
CA SER A 310 22.68 34.74 -24.98
C SER A 310 22.20 34.64 -26.43
N ASP A 311 23.06 35.04 -27.36
CA ASP A 311 22.86 34.82 -28.80
C ASP A 311 23.32 33.41 -29.25
N GLU A 312 23.58 32.52 -28.28
CA GLU A 312 23.85 31.11 -28.49
C GLU A 312 22.54 30.37 -28.86
N TYR A 313 22.64 29.45 -29.83
CA TYR A 313 21.54 28.59 -30.25
C TYR A 313 21.94 27.14 -29.98
N VAL A 314 20.99 26.30 -29.55
CA VAL A 314 21.19 24.84 -29.48
C VAL A 314 21.30 24.29 -30.90
N ALA A 315 20.40 24.75 -31.78
CA ALA A 315 20.40 24.43 -33.19
C ALA A 315 19.78 25.57 -34.00
N LYS A 316 20.17 25.67 -35.27
CA LYS A 316 19.49 26.47 -36.29
C LYS A 316 19.22 25.57 -37.49
N ILE A 317 17.95 25.28 -37.74
CA ILE A 317 17.48 24.45 -38.86
C ILE A 317 17.06 25.39 -40.00
N GLU A 318 17.43 25.05 -41.22
CA GLU A 318 16.97 25.71 -42.45
C GLU A 318 16.00 24.77 -43.20
N ARG A 319 14.80 25.25 -43.56
CA ARG A 319 13.77 24.44 -44.22
C ARG A 319 13.87 24.52 -45.75
N PRO A 320 13.77 23.38 -46.46
CA PRO A 320 13.98 23.32 -47.90
C PRO A 320 12.89 24.09 -48.67
N GLY A 321 13.24 25.29 -49.13
CA GLY A 321 12.39 26.19 -49.91
C GLY A 321 12.27 27.61 -49.34
N GLY A 322 12.70 27.87 -48.11
CA GLY A 322 12.64 29.21 -47.49
C GLY A 322 11.23 29.72 -47.15
N GLU A 323 10.20 28.90 -47.35
CA GLU A 323 8.79 29.24 -47.06
C GLU A 323 8.51 29.32 -45.54
N PRO A 324 7.49 30.07 -45.11
CA PRO A 324 7.21 30.31 -43.70
C PRO A 324 7.02 29.03 -42.87
N VAL A 325 7.69 28.96 -41.71
CA VAL A 325 7.49 27.91 -40.71
C VAL A 325 6.25 28.24 -39.89
N TRP A 326 5.11 27.71 -40.32
CA TRP A 326 3.80 28.10 -39.82
C TRP A 326 3.34 27.34 -38.57
N ALA A 327 3.72 26.07 -38.44
CA ALA A 327 3.43 25.28 -37.24
C ALA A 327 4.62 24.41 -36.83
N LEU A 328 4.82 24.28 -35.52
CA LEU A 328 5.77 23.33 -34.94
C LEU A 328 5.32 22.86 -33.54
N ARG A 329 5.74 21.66 -33.15
CA ARG A 329 5.26 20.98 -31.93
C ARG A 329 6.28 19.96 -31.44
N PHE A 330 6.60 19.99 -30.14
CA PHE A 330 7.33 18.89 -29.50
C PHE A 330 6.37 17.73 -29.16
N CYS A 331 6.83 16.51 -29.39
CA CYS A 331 6.17 15.29 -28.97
C CYS A 331 6.66 14.84 -27.60
N ALA A 332 5.74 14.45 -26.71
CA ALA A 332 6.09 13.84 -25.43
C ALA A 332 6.99 12.59 -25.62
N PRO A 333 7.96 12.33 -24.72
CA PRO A 333 8.70 11.07 -24.72
C PRO A 333 7.73 9.92 -24.38
N ARG A 334 7.96 8.74 -24.96
CA ARG A 334 7.11 7.56 -24.75
C ARG A 334 7.19 7.14 -23.27
N PRO A 335 6.07 6.88 -22.57
CA PRO A 335 6.14 6.34 -21.21
C PRO A 335 6.89 5.00 -21.22
N GLN A 336 7.81 4.80 -20.28
CA GLN A 336 8.76 3.67 -20.32
C GLN A 336 8.23 2.38 -19.68
N ASP A 337 7.04 2.39 -19.07
CA ASP A 337 6.65 1.36 -18.09
C ASP A 337 6.05 0.07 -18.65
N ASP A 338 6.17 -0.96 -17.80
CA ASP A 338 5.74 -2.35 -17.92
C ASP A 338 6.52 -3.27 -18.90
N GLY A 339 6.44 -4.57 -18.65
CA GLY A 339 7.45 -5.59 -18.95
C GLY A 339 7.69 -5.99 -20.42
N SER A 340 7.00 -5.40 -21.40
CA SER A 340 7.13 -5.74 -22.83
C SER A 340 8.41 -5.21 -23.53
N ARG A 341 9.46 -4.90 -22.76
CA ARG A 341 10.64 -4.11 -23.17
C ARG A 341 11.67 -4.89 -24.02
N ARG A 342 11.33 -5.30 -25.25
CA ARG A 342 12.29 -5.92 -26.20
C ARG A 342 12.18 -5.50 -27.68
N PHE A 343 11.30 -4.57 -28.05
CA PHE A 343 10.99 -4.27 -29.47
C PHE A 343 11.00 -2.78 -29.86
N TYR A 344 11.48 -1.89 -28.99
CA TYR A 344 11.45 -0.44 -29.22
C TYR A 344 12.81 0.19 -29.54
N ASP A 345 13.88 -0.60 -29.52
CA ASP A 345 15.29 -0.17 -29.52
C ASP A 345 15.75 0.60 -30.79
N ASN A 346 14.88 0.73 -31.80
CA ASN A 346 15.13 1.42 -33.07
C ASN A 346 14.24 2.67 -33.30
N GLU A 347 13.41 3.08 -32.33
CA GLU A 347 12.67 4.35 -32.39
C GLU A 347 13.20 5.33 -31.32
N PRO A 348 13.30 6.64 -31.59
CA PRO A 348 13.76 7.61 -30.61
C PRO A 348 12.78 7.69 -29.43
N SER A 349 13.27 7.31 -28.25
CA SER A 349 12.57 7.45 -26.97
C SER A 349 12.54 8.90 -26.46
N SER A 350 13.46 9.74 -26.97
CA SER A 350 13.51 11.18 -26.80
C SER A 350 12.30 11.91 -27.40
N GLU A 351 12.16 13.19 -27.06
CA GLU A 351 11.18 14.08 -27.69
C GLU A 351 11.49 14.27 -29.18
N VAL A 352 10.45 14.52 -29.97
CA VAL A 352 10.58 14.78 -31.42
C VAL A 352 9.91 16.11 -31.73
N LEU A 353 10.64 17.04 -32.31
CA LEU A 353 10.14 18.31 -32.82
C LEU A 353 9.61 18.11 -34.24
N VAL A 354 8.29 18.23 -34.41
CA VAL A 354 7.65 18.33 -35.73
C VAL A 354 7.67 19.78 -36.18
N VAL A 355 8.05 20.01 -37.44
CA VAL A 355 8.11 21.34 -38.08
C VAL A 355 7.35 21.27 -39.40
N THR A 356 6.45 22.23 -39.66
CA THR A 356 5.73 22.31 -40.94
C THR A 356 5.85 23.67 -41.59
N ASP A 357 6.08 23.66 -42.89
CA ASP A 357 6.20 24.86 -43.72
C ASP A 357 5.11 24.93 -44.81
N TRP A 358 4.93 26.13 -45.37
CA TRP A 358 4.02 26.36 -46.48
C TRP A 358 4.54 25.89 -47.85
N ASN A 359 5.72 25.25 -47.91
CA ASN A 359 6.10 24.41 -49.06
C ASN A 359 5.38 23.03 -49.02
N ARG A 360 4.44 22.85 -48.06
CA ARG A 360 3.65 21.65 -47.80
C ARG A 360 4.50 20.48 -47.28
N ARG A 361 5.61 20.78 -46.60
CA ARG A 361 6.51 19.78 -46.02
C ARG A 361 6.36 19.71 -44.51
N VAL A 362 6.62 18.52 -43.98
CA VAL A 362 6.62 18.20 -42.55
C VAL A 362 7.92 17.46 -42.22
N GLY A 363 8.81 18.15 -41.50
CA GLY A 363 10.07 17.63 -41.00
C GLY A 363 9.95 17.12 -39.56
N PHE A 364 10.81 16.15 -39.22
CA PHE A 364 10.89 15.53 -37.90
C PHE A 364 12.33 15.63 -37.40
N TYR A 365 12.53 16.32 -36.27
CA TYR A 365 13.84 16.64 -35.71
C TYR A 365 13.95 16.19 -34.26
N ASP A 366 15.18 15.94 -33.78
CA ASP A 366 15.45 15.72 -32.36
C ASP A 366 15.61 17.07 -31.61
N PRO A 367 15.73 17.08 -30.26
CA PRO A 367 15.94 18.31 -29.47
C PRO A 367 17.23 19.06 -29.84
N GLU A 368 18.22 18.35 -30.38
CA GLU A 368 19.52 18.82 -30.86
C GLU A 368 19.46 19.37 -32.31
N GLY A 369 18.32 19.25 -33.00
CA GLY A 369 18.06 19.78 -34.34
C GLY A 369 18.48 18.89 -35.51
N ASN A 370 18.90 17.64 -35.28
CA ASN A 370 19.20 16.68 -36.33
C ASN A 370 17.91 16.06 -36.91
N PRO A 371 17.87 15.72 -38.21
CA PRO A 371 16.69 15.09 -38.83
C PRO A 371 16.53 13.63 -38.40
N VAL A 372 15.43 13.32 -37.69
CA VAL A 372 15.04 11.96 -37.27
C VAL A 372 14.68 11.08 -38.47
N LYS A 373 14.24 11.70 -39.57
CA LYS A 373 13.85 11.06 -40.83
C LYS A 373 14.61 11.75 -41.97
N ARG A 374 15.20 10.97 -42.88
CA ARG A 374 15.99 11.51 -44.01
C ARG A 374 15.17 12.39 -44.96
N ASP A 375 13.93 11.99 -45.20
CA ASP A 375 13.01 12.65 -46.11
C ASP A 375 11.83 13.27 -45.36
N ASP A 376 11.57 14.56 -45.60
CA ASP A 376 10.33 15.22 -45.19
C ASP A 376 9.09 14.46 -45.68
N MET A 377 8.04 14.43 -44.88
CA MET A 377 6.70 14.09 -45.40
C MET A 377 6.15 15.27 -46.21
N VAL A 378 5.58 14.99 -47.39
CA VAL A 378 4.95 15.99 -48.26
C VAL A 378 3.43 15.84 -48.19
N LEU A 379 2.72 16.96 -48.04
CA LEU A 379 1.27 17.03 -47.98
C LEU A 379 0.67 17.53 -49.31
N ASN A 380 -0.57 17.14 -49.58
CA ASN A 380 -1.34 17.63 -50.73
C ASN A 380 -1.94 19.04 -50.49
N TYR A 381 -1.71 19.63 -49.32
CA TYR A 381 -2.27 20.91 -48.88
C TYR A 381 -1.32 21.62 -47.91
N ASP A 382 -1.58 22.90 -47.67
CA ASP A 382 -0.73 23.78 -46.85
C ASP A 382 -1.11 23.60 -45.37
N PRO A 383 -0.19 23.17 -44.49
CA PRO A 383 -0.47 22.94 -43.08
C PRO A 383 -0.66 24.25 -42.32
N THR A 384 -1.76 24.35 -41.56
CA THR A 384 -2.08 25.50 -40.70
C THR A 384 -1.83 25.21 -39.23
N CYS A 385 -1.99 23.96 -38.80
CA CYS A 385 -1.88 23.58 -37.40
C CYS A 385 -1.48 22.11 -37.23
N VAL A 386 -0.71 21.84 -36.17
CA VAL A 386 -0.23 20.51 -35.78
C VAL A 386 -0.39 20.34 -34.26
N GLU A 387 -0.88 19.18 -33.85
CA GLU A 387 -1.11 18.83 -32.44
C GLU A 387 -0.83 17.34 -32.20
N PHE A 388 -0.26 16.99 -31.04
CA PHE A 388 -0.07 15.59 -30.64
C PHE A 388 -1.23 15.12 -29.76
N ILE A 389 -1.62 13.86 -29.89
CA ILE A 389 -2.48 13.21 -28.87
C ILE A 389 -1.63 13.05 -27.58
N PRO A 390 -2.17 13.31 -26.37
CA PRO A 390 -1.42 13.29 -25.11
C PRO A 390 -0.61 12.02 -24.81
N SER A 391 -0.90 10.89 -25.47
CA SER A 391 -0.12 9.65 -25.38
C SER A 391 1.26 9.70 -26.08
N GLY A 392 1.53 10.71 -26.91
CA GLY A 392 2.78 10.83 -27.69
C GLY A 392 2.94 9.82 -28.83
N GLN A 393 1.89 9.03 -29.13
CA GLN A 393 1.90 8.00 -30.17
C GLN A 393 1.42 8.50 -31.55
N PHE A 394 0.53 9.49 -31.57
CA PHE A 394 -0.17 9.95 -32.77
C PHE A 394 -0.18 11.46 -32.92
N LEU A 395 -0.16 11.91 -34.17
CA LEU A 395 -0.04 13.29 -34.63
C LEU A 395 -1.27 13.68 -35.45
N LEU A 396 -1.80 14.87 -35.23
CA LEU A 396 -2.91 15.46 -35.98
C LEU A 396 -2.40 16.65 -36.80
N ILE A 397 -2.79 16.71 -38.07
CA ILE A 397 -2.40 17.79 -39.00
C ILE A 397 -3.65 18.34 -39.68
N GLY A 398 -3.85 19.66 -39.58
CA GLY A 398 -4.91 20.41 -40.27
C GLY A 398 -4.33 21.43 -41.27
N GLY A 399 -5.14 21.88 -42.23
CA GLY A 399 -4.68 22.80 -43.26
C GLY A 399 -5.73 23.26 -44.28
N SER A 400 -5.23 23.86 -45.36
CA SER A 400 -6.03 24.38 -46.48
C SER A 400 -6.83 23.30 -47.23
N GLY A 401 -6.45 22.03 -47.06
CA GLY A 401 -7.15 20.84 -47.59
C GLY A 401 -8.51 20.54 -46.94
N ARG A 402 -8.96 21.38 -45.98
CA ARG A 402 -10.26 21.26 -45.29
C ARG A 402 -10.46 19.96 -44.51
N GLN A 403 -9.39 19.25 -44.21
CA GLN A 403 -9.42 17.97 -43.51
C GLN A 403 -8.44 17.96 -42.33
N VAL A 404 -8.68 17.07 -41.38
CA VAL A 404 -7.75 16.73 -40.31
C VAL A 404 -7.30 15.29 -40.50
N THR A 405 -6.01 15.09 -40.79
CA THR A 405 -5.41 13.76 -40.95
C THR A 405 -4.74 13.30 -39.65
N LEU A 406 -4.89 12.02 -39.32
CA LEU A 406 -4.16 11.34 -38.26
C LEU A 406 -2.92 10.64 -38.83
N HIS A 407 -1.78 10.81 -38.16
CA HIS A 407 -0.50 10.19 -38.49
C HIS A 407 0.09 9.49 -37.27
N THR A 408 1.01 8.55 -37.48
CA THR A 408 1.90 8.04 -36.42
C THR A 408 2.90 9.12 -35.97
N ARG A 409 3.57 8.90 -34.82
CA ARG A 409 4.67 9.73 -34.29
C ARG A 409 5.72 10.15 -35.33
N LEU A 410 5.94 9.34 -36.37
CA LEU A 410 6.97 9.53 -37.42
C LEU A 410 6.41 9.85 -38.82
N GLY A 411 5.13 10.26 -38.90
CA GLY A 411 4.53 10.73 -40.15
C GLY A 411 4.18 9.62 -41.15
N THR A 412 3.65 8.49 -40.67
CA THR A 412 2.88 7.55 -41.51
C THR A 412 1.40 7.93 -41.41
N GLU A 413 0.75 8.22 -42.53
CA GLU A 413 -0.69 8.55 -42.54
C GLU A 413 -1.52 7.32 -42.15
N ILE A 414 -2.47 7.53 -41.24
CA ILE A 414 -3.43 6.52 -40.79
C ILE A 414 -4.80 6.78 -41.44
N GLY A 415 -5.18 8.05 -41.61
CA GLY A 415 -6.37 8.47 -42.36
C GLY A 415 -7.03 9.74 -41.81
N THR A 416 -8.10 10.18 -42.48
CA THR A 416 -8.83 11.42 -42.14
C THR A 416 -9.77 11.24 -40.95
N VAL A 417 -9.61 12.07 -39.92
CA VAL A 417 -10.46 12.15 -38.71
C VAL A 417 -11.72 12.98 -38.98
N ALA A 418 -11.53 14.11 -39.65
CA ALA A 418 -12.58 15.10 -39.90
C ALA A 418 -12.46 15.67 -41.32
N GLN A 419 -13.59 15.78 -42.00
CA GLN A 419 -13.75 16.59 -43.20
C GLN A 419 -14.62 17.80 -42.83
N MET A 420 -14.16 18.99 -43.22
CA MET A 420 -14.80 20.28 -42.95
C MET A 420 -15.16 20.98 -44.27
N ASP A 421 -16.07 21.95 -44.22
CA ASP A 421 -16.51 22.70 -45.40
C ASP A 421 -15.52 23.80 -45.82
N THR A 422 -14.74 24.33 -44.88
CA THR A 422 -13.69 25.35 -45.11
C THR A 422 -12.35 24.94 -44.51
N TRP A 423 -11.34 25.81 -44.57
CA TRP A 423 -10.00 25.54 -44.05
C TRP A 423 -10.04 25.27 -42.55
N VAL A 424 -9.32 24.22 -42.12
CA VAL A 424 -8.99 24.01 -40.71
C VAL A 424 -7.93 25.02 -40.33
N TRP A 425 -8.08 25.66 -39.19
CA TRP A 425 -7.19 26.73 -38.74
C TRP A 425 -6.44 26.36 -37.46
N CYS A 426 -7.13 25.74 -36.51
CA CYS A 426 -6.55 25.24 -35.26
C CYS A 426 -7.15 23.88 -34.84
N ILE A 427 -6.36 23.08 -34.14
CA ILE A 427 -6.73 21.78 -33.57
C ILE A 427 -6.24 21.74 -32.12
N ARG A 428 -7.05 21.21 -31.19
CA ARG A 428 -6.61 20.83 -29.83
C ARG A 428 -7.16 19.46 -29.45
N VAL A 429 -6.43 18.76 -28.59
CA VAL A 429 -6.87 17.49 -27.97
C VAL A 429 -7.10 17.71 -26.48
N ARG A 430 -8.17 17.14 -25.94
CA ARG A 430 -8.51 17.24 -24.51
C ARG A 430 -7.53 16.39 -23.68
N PRO A 431 -6.90 16.92 -22.60
CA PRO A 431 -5.82 16.19 -21.91
C PRO A 431 -6.24 14.90 -21.19
N VAL A 432 -7.45 14.88 -20.60
CA VAL A 432 -7.89 13.85 -19.64
C VAL A 432 -9.08 13.01 -20.16
N SER A 433 -9.21 12.88 -21.49
CA SER A 433 -10.34 12.17 -22.12
C SER A 433 -9.96 10.78 -22.67
N ASN A 434 -10.67 9.75 -22.22
CA ASN A 434 -10.73 8.42 -22.85
C ASN A 434 -12.20 8.11 -23.20
N PRO A 435 -12.58 8.00 -24.50
CA PRO A 435 -11.78 8.19 -25.71
C PRO A 435 -11.23 9.62 -25.87
N SER A 436 -10.16 9.78 -26.66
CA SER A 436 -9.53 11.09 -26.87
C SER A 436 -10.43 12.03 -27.66
N THR A 437 -10.81 13.15 -27.06
CA THR A 437 -11.65 14.19 -27.67
C THR A 437 -10.77 15.21 -28.39
N VAL A 438 -11.03 15.41 -29.69
CA VAL A 438 -10.36 16.38 -30.57
C VAL A 438 -11.34 17.48 -30.94
N VAL A 439 -10.91 18.74 -30.81
CA VAL A 439 -11.68 19.92 -31.23
C VAL A 439 -10.96 20.62 -32.37
N VAL A 440 -11.73 21.02 -33.38
CA VAL A 440 -11.28 21.62 -34.64
C VAL A 440 -11.96 22.97 -34.81
N GLY A 441 -11.18 24.03 -35.07
CA GLY A 441 -11.66 25.37 -35.37
C GLY A 441 -11.41 25.73 -36.84
N CYS A 442 -12.41 26.31 -37.50
CA CYS A 442 -12.40 26.66 -38.92
C CYS A 442 -12.49 28.16 -39.19
N VAL A 443 -12.08 28.55 -40.41
CA VAL A 443 -12.02 29.96 -40.86
C VAL A 443 -13.41 30.59 -41.02
N ASP A 444 -14.44 29.79 -41.27
CA ASP A 444 -15.84 30.25 -41.27
C ASP A 444 -16.40 30.51 -39.86
N GLY A 445 -15.71 30.10 -38.80
CA GLY A 445 -16.15 30.18 -37.41
C GLY A 445 -16.78 28.90 -36.85
N THR A 446 -16.81 27.80 -37.61
CA THR A 446 -17.29 26.50 -37.16
C THR A 446 -16.33 25.90 -36.13
N ILE A 447 -16.90 25.41 -35.02
CA ILE A 447 -16.22 24.55 -34.04
C ILE A 447 -16.84 23.16 -34.13
N ALA A 448 -16.01 22.13 -34.30
CA ALA A 448 -16.44 20.74 -34.36
C ALA A 448 -15.64 19.86 -33.39
N CYS A 449 -16.34 18.92 -32.75
CA CYS A 449 -15.80 18.04 -31.71
C CYS A 449 -15.92 16.56 -32.14
N TYR A 450 -14.84 15.80 -32.00
CA TYR A 450 -14.70 14.43 -32.47
C TYR A 450 -14.07 13.53 -31.39
N ASN A 451 -14.72 12.42 -31.06
CA ASN A 451 -14.17 11.42 -30.14
C ASN A 451 -13.50 10.29 -30.92
N LEU A 452 -12.19 10.12 -30.74
CA LEU A 452 -11.37 9.10 -31.39
C LEU A 452 -11.47 7.76 -30.64
N MET A 453 -12.10 6.75 -31.27
CA MET A 453 -12.13 5.39 -30.73
C MET A 453 -11.31 4.44 -31.59
N PHE A 454 -10.17 3.98 -31.06
CA PHE A 454 -9.34 2.98 -31.72
C PHE A 454 -9.92 1.58 -31.51
N SER A 455 -10.20 0.89 -32.61
CA SER A 455 -10.68 -0.50 -32.59
C SER A 455 -9.55 -1.46 -32.16
N THR A 456 -9.83 -2.34 -31.20
CA THR A 456 -8.97 -3.50 -30.93
C THR A 456 -9.06 -4.47 -32.11
N ILE A 457 -7.94 -4.71 -32.78
CA ILE A 457 -7.84 -5.69 -33.86
C ILE A 457 -6.89 -6.79 -33.42
N HIS A 458 -7.39 -8.02 -33.46
CA HIS A 458 -6.64 -9.22 -33.16
C HIS A 458 -7.17 -10.42 -33.95
N GLY A 459 -6.36 -11.47 -34.01
CA GLY A 459 -6.76 -12.84 -34.33
C GLY A 459 -6.01 -13.80 -33.41
N LEU A 460 -6.68 -14.87 -33.00
CA LEU A 460 -6.10 -15.93 -32.16
C LEU A 460 -6.32 -17.28 -32.84
N HIS A 461 -5.28 -18.09 -32.92
CA HIS A 461 -5.37 -19.48 -33.38
C HIS A 461 -4.45 -20.36 -32.51
N LYS A 462 -5.05 -21.33 -31.80
CA LYS A 462 -4.42 -22.05 -30.69
C LYS A 462 -3.78 -21.05 -29.71
N GLU A 463 -2.46 -21.04 -29.62
CA GLU A 463 -1.69 -20.21 -28.69
C GLU A 463 -1.05 -18.98 -29.36
N ARG A 464 -1.26 -18.77 -30.67
CA ARG A 464 -0.67 -17.64 -31.42
C ARG A 464 -1.65 -16.48 -31.47
N TYR A 465 -1.38 -15.44 -30.68
CA TYR A 465 -2.13 -14.19 -30.64
C TYR A 465 -1.48 -13.14 -31.52
N ALA A 466 -2.15 -12.74 -32.60
CA ALA A 466 -1.72 -11.67 -33.48
C ALA A 466 -2.59 -10.42 -33.24
N PHE A 467 -2.00 -9.27 -32.95
CA PHE A 467 -2.74 -8.03 -32.68
C PHE A 467 -2.10 -6.80 -33.32
N ARG A 468 -2.91 -5.75 -33.53
CA ARG A 468 -2.46 -4.47 -34.10
C ARG A 468 -1.81 -3.57 -33.04
N ASP A 469 -0.60 -3.10 -33.30
CA ASP A 469 0.10 -2.09 -32.50
C ASP A 469 0.35 -0.79 -33.32
N ASN A 470 0.36 0.36 -32.65
CA ASN A 470 0.53 1.72 -33.20
C ASN A 470 -0.30 2.01 -34.49
N MET A 471 -1.43 1.31 -34.69
CA MET A 471 -2.28 1.30 -35.90
C MET A 471 -1.65 0.73 -37.19
N THR A 472 -0.31 0.74 -37.34
CA THR A 472 0.39 0.36 -38.59
C THR A 472 1.10 -0.98 -38.56
N ASP A 473 1.24 -1.60 -37.39
CA ASP A 473 2.08 -2.78 -37.19
C ASP A 473 1.26 -3.95 -36.64
N VAL A 474 1.74 -5.16 -36.87
CA VAL A 474 1.16 -6.39 -36.31
C VAL A 474 2.21 -7.07 -35.44
N VAL A 475 1.87 -7.28 -34.17
CA VAL A 475 2.67 -8.11 -33.25
C VAL A 475 2.04 -9.48 -33.18
N VAL A 476 2.84 -10.54 -33.36
CA VAL A 476 2.43 -11.93 -33.12
C VAL A 476 3.15 -12.42 -31.87
N GLN A 477 2.40 -12.97 -30.92
CA GLN A 477 2.89 -13.49 -29.64
C GLN A 477 2.47 -14.95 -29.46
N HIS A 478 3.39 -15.79 -28.98
CA HIS A 478 3.09 -17.12 -28.46
C HIS A 478 2.68 -16.99 -27.00
N LEU A 479 1.47 -17.43 -26.65
CA LEU A 479 0.91 -17.19 -25.31
C LEU A 479 1.53 -18.08 -24.22
N ILE A 480 2.06 -19.27 -24.57
CA ILE A 480 2.78 -20.15 -23.62
C ILE A 480 4.26 -19.77 -23.48
N HIS A 481 5.03 -19.71 -24.58
CA HIS A 481 6.47 -19.41 -24.51
C HIS A 481 6.79 -17.92 -24.30
N HIS A 482 5.77 -17.05 -24.32
CA HIS A 482 5.89 -15.58 -24.26
C HIS A 482 6.81 -14.94 -25.32
N THR A 483 7.24 -15.70 -26.34
CA THR A 483 7.97 -15.19 -27.50
C THR A 483 7.04 -14.31 -28.34
N MET A 484 7.59 -13.26 -28.95
CA MET A 484 6.82 -12.35 -29.81
C MET A 484 7.67 -11.79 -30.94
N THR A 485 7.03 -11.36 -32.03
CA THR A 485 7.68 -10.75 -33.19
C THR A 485 6.83 -9.64 -33.79
N ARG A 486 7.47 -8.53 -34.15
CA ARG A 486 6.85 -7.33 -34.73
C ARG A 486 6.99 -7.30 -36.26
N ILE A 487 5.86 -7.25 -36.96
CA ILE A 487 5.78 -7.05 -38.41
C ILE A 487 5.37 -5.59 -38.66
N ARG A 488 6.27 -4.79 -39.26
CA ARG A 488 5.98 -3.41 -39.66
C ARG A 488 5.32 -3.42 -41.04
N CYS A 489 4.07 -2.96 -41.14
CA CYS A 489 3.35 -2.90 -42.42
C CYS A 489 3.37 -1.50 -43.06
N HIS A 490 3.77 -0.47 -42.30
CA HIS A 490 3.91 0.93 -42.76
C HIS A 490 2.63 1.54 -43.38
N ASP A 491 1.46 1.04 -42.98
CA ASP A 491 0.15 1.36 -43.54
C ASP A 491 -0.93 0.99 -42.52
N LEU A 492 -2.15 1.57 -42.60
CA LEU A 492 -3.23 1.27 -41.65
C LEU A 492 -3.65 -0.21 -41.74
N VAL A 493 -3.39 -0.97 -40.69
CA VAL A 493 -3.92 -2.32 -40.52
C VAL A 493 -5.42 -2.26 -40.23
N LYS A 494 -6.26 -2.56 -41.23
CA LYS A 494 -7.73 -2.62 -41.16
C LYS A 494 -8.26 -3.88 -40.45
N LYS A 495 -7.59 -5.04 -40.62
CA LYS A 495 -7.83 -6.31 -39.90
C LYS A 495 -6.60 -7.22 -39.91
N VAL A 496 -6.58 -8.17 -38.99
CA VAL A 496 -5.60 -9.26 -38.89
C VAL A 496 -6.36 -10.57 -38.72
N ALA A 497 -5.90 -11.64 -39.36
CA ALA A 497 -6.43 -13.00 -39.17
C ALA A 497 -5.29 -14.03 -39.26
N ILE A 498 -5.29 -15.02 -38.38
CA ILE A 498 -4.23 -16.04 -38.25
C ILE A 498 -4.85 -17.45 -38.29
N TYR A 499 -4.22 -18.37 -39.02
CA TYR A 499 -4.63 -19.77 -39.11
C TYR A 499 -3.43 -20.65 -39.47
N GLY A 500 -3.14 -21.67 -38.66
CA GLY A 500 -1.91 -22.46 -38.77
C GLY A 500 -0.67 -21.55 -38.82
N HIS A 501 0.16 -21.76 -39.85
CA HIS A 501 1.38 -20.97 -40.10
C HIS A 501 1.15 -19.73 -40.98
N LYS A 502 -0.10 -19.32 -41.24
CA LYS A 502 -0.45 -18.18 -42.10
C LYS A 502 -1.09 -17.04 -41.32
N LEU A 503 -0.69 -15.81 -41.67
CA LEU A 503 -1.18 -14.56 -41.10
C LEU A 503 -1.58 -13.62 -42.25
N ALA A 504 -2.87 -13.33 -42.40
CA ALA A 504 -3.33 -12.27 -43.29
C ALA A 504 -3.42 -10.94 -42.54
N VAL A 505 -2.91 -9.89 -43.18
CA VAL A 505 -3.00 -8.50 -42.73
C VAL A 505 -3.68 -7.72 -43.85
N GLN A 506 -4.88 -7.22 -43.57
CA GLN A 506 -5.61 -6.30 -44.45
C GLN A 506 -5.15 -4.89 -44.16
N LEU A 507 -4.61 -4.21 -45.16
CA LEU A 507 -4.15 -2.83 -45.09
C LEU A 507 -5.22 -1.90 -45.71
N SER A 508 -4.91 -0.62 -45.91
CA SER A 508 -5.86 0.36 -46.47
C SER A 508 -6.41 -0.02 -47.86
N ASP A 509 -5.50 -0.36 -48.80
CA ASP A 509 -5.75 -0.58 -50.23
C ASP A 509 -5.47 -2.02 -50.72
N ARG A 510 -4.88 -2.88 -49.87
CA ARG A 510 -4.30 -4.17 -50.25
C ARG A 510 -4.31 -5.17 -49.10
N LEU A 511 -4.04 -6.43 -49.41
CA LEU A 511 -3.90 -7.50 -48.41
C LEU A 511 -2.54 -8.19 -48.56
N HIS A 512 -1.93 -8.52 -47.43
CA HIS A 512 -0.65 -9.21 -47.34
C HIS A 512 -0.81 -10.51 -46.56
N ILE A 513 -0.25 -11.61 -47.07
CA ILE A 513 -0.26 -12.91 -46.39
C ILE A 513 1.17 -13.27 -46.05
N TYR A 514 1.46 -13.35 -44.75
CA TYR A 514 2.73 -13.78 -44.21
C TYR A 514 2.68 -15.27 -43.86
N ARG A 515 3.81 -15.96 -44.04
CA ARG A 515 4.03 -17.35 -43.68
C ARG A 515 5.11 -17.44 -42.61
N GLN A 516 4.85 -18.22 -41.57
CA GLN A 516 5.82 -18.54 -40.54
C GLN A 516 6.95 -19.44 -41.10
N ILE A 517 8.18 -19.24 -40.64
CA ILE A 517 9.35 -20.08 -40.94
C ILE A 517 9.88 -20.81 -39.69
N LYS A 518 9.89 -20.15 -38.52
CA LYS A 518 10.38 -20.68 -37.23
C LYS A 518 9.49 -20.23 -36.07
N GLY A 519 9.71 -20.76 -34.87
CA GLY A 519 9.07 -20.30 -33.63
C GLY A 519 8.07 -21.27 -33.01
N ASP A 520 8.24 -22.58 -33.22
CA ASP A 520 7.34 -23.63 -32.69
C ASP A 520 7.99 -24.46 -31.58
N GLY A 521 9.25 -24.20 -31.25
CA GLY A 521 9.94 -24.75 -30.08
C GLY A 521 10.11 -23.72 -28.96
N GLU A 522 10.26 -24.20 -27.72
CA GLU A 522 10.17 -23.39 -26.48
C GLU A 522 11.11 -22.17 -26.40
N ASN A 523 12.22 -22.19 -27.15
CA ASN A 523 13.22 -21.12 -27.19
C ASN A 523 13.42 -20.49 -28.59
N GLU A 524 12.58 -20.84 -29.57
CA GLU A 524 12.66 -20.25 -30.91
C GLU A 524 11.93 -18.90 -31.00
N GLN A 525 12.56 -17.93 -31.66
CA GLN A 525 11.86 -16.69 -32.03
C GLN A 525 10.91 -16.96 -33.22
N LEU A 526 9.70 -16.40 -33.12
CA LEU A 526 8.71 -16.42 -34.21
C LEU A 526 9.25 -15.69 -35.43
N GLU A 527 9.39 -16.36 -36.57
CA GLU A 527 9.86 -15.72 -37.80
C GLU A 527 8.77 -15.76 -38.88
N TYR A 528 8.37 -14.59 -39.39
CA TYR A 528 7.33 -14.45 -40.42
C TYR A 528 7.88 -13.75 -41.66
N THR A 529 7.59 -14.29 -42.84
CA THR A 529 7.99 -13.72 -44.14
C THR A 529 6.78 -13.46 -45.02
N LEU A 530 6.80 -12.40 -45.83
CA LEU A 530 5.73 -12.10 -46.77
C LEU A 530 5.70 -13.19 -47.87
N SER A 531 4.57 -13.88 -48.01
CA SER A 531 4.40 -14.97 -48.99
C SER A 531 3.54 -14.58 -50.19
N GLU A 532 2.49 -13.77 -50.00
CA GLU A 532 1.61 -13.31 -51.08
C GLU A 532 1.18 -11.85 -50.84
N ARG A 533 0.99 -11.10 -51.94
CA ARG A 533 0.56 -9.70 -51.93
C ARG A 533 -0.60 -9.48 -52.90
N ILE A 534 -1.80 -9.33 -52.37
CA ILE A 534 -3.00 -9.04 -53.16
C ILE A 534 -3.20 -7.52 -53.22
N ASN A 535 -2.82 -6.90 -54.33
CA ASN A 535 -3.02 -5.47 -54.59
C ASN A 535 -4.47 -5.18 -54.98
N LYS A 536 -5.39 -5.36 -54.02
CA LYS A 536 -6.80 -5.06 -54.18
C LYS A 536 -7.41 -4.62 -52.85
N ALA A 537 -8.16 -3.52 -52.89
CA ALA A 537 -8.96 -3.09 -51.76
C ALA A 537 -10.10 -4.09 -51.55
N PHE A 538 -10.14 -4.66 -50.35
CA PHE A 538 -11.28 -5.41 -49.84
C PHE A 538 -11.83 -4.63 -48.65
N ASP A 539 -13.13 -4.42 -48.62
CA ASP A 539 -13.84 -3.96 -47.44
C ASP A 539 -14.69 -5.12 -46.91
N CYS A 540 -14.67 -5.32 -45.59
CA CYS A 540 -15.33 -6.45 -44.93
C CYS A 540 -15.61 -6.15 -43.45
N SER A 541 -16.65 -6.76 -42.90
CA SER A 541 -16.94 -6.77 -41.46
C SER A 541 -16.04 -7.75 -40.69
N LEU A 542 -15.78 -8.94 -41.26
CA LEU A 542 -14.87 -9.96 -40.72
C LEU A 542 -13.92 -10.48 -41.81
N LEU A 543 -12.73 -10.92 -41.39
CA LEU A 543 -11.67 -11.51 -42.20
C LEU A 543 -11.23 -12.83 -41.55
N VAL A 544 -11.12 -13.89 -42.35
CA VAL A 544 -10.70 -15.22 -41.90
C VAL A 544 -9.72 -15.81 -42.92
N VAL A 545 -8.75 -16.60 -42.42
CA VAL A 545 -7.74 -17.32 -43.22
C VAL A 545 -7.96 -18.82 -43.05
N CYS A 546 -7.79 -19.57 -44.14
CA CYS A 546 -7.74 -21.03 -44.16
C CYS A 546 -6.41 -21.48 -44.79
N SER A 547 -6.16 -22.78 -44.94
CA SER A 547 -4.87 -23.27 -45.47
C SER A 547 -4.62 -22.81 -46.91
N ASN A 548 -5.68 -22.76 -47.73
CA ASN A 548 -5.64 -22.42 -49.16
C ASN A 548 -6.57 -21.27 -49.57
N HIS A 549 -7.37 -20.72 -48.65
CA HIS A 549 -8.40 -19.73 -48.96
C HIS A 549 -8.40 -18.56 -47.99
N LEU A 550 -8.83 -17.39 -48.49
CA LEU A 550 -9.21 -16.22 -47.70
C LEU A 550 -10.73 -16.10 -47.70
N ILE A 551 -11.32 -15.87 -46.52
CA ILE A 551 -12.76 -15.69 -46.38
C ILE A 551 -13.05 -14.27 -45.90
N LEU A 552 -13.89 -13.58 -46.66
CA LEU A 552 -14.32 -12.20 -46.43
C LEU A 552 -15.82 -12.18 -46.15
N CYS A 553 -16.22 -11.43 -45.14
CA CYS A 553 -17.62 -11.26 -44.74
C CYS A 553 -18.04 -9.80 -44.92
N ASP A 554 -19.17 -9.54 -45.57
CA ASP A 554 -19.73 -8.21 -45.81
C ASP A 554 -21.22 -8.22 -45.42
N GLU A 555 -21.50 -7.81 -44.18
CA GLU A 555 -22.79 -7.96 -43.47
C GLU A 555 -23.45 -9.35 -43.56
N ARG A 556 -24.19 -9.62 -44.65
CA ARG A 556 -24.93 -10.86 -44.91
C ARG A 556 -24.26 -11.75 -45.99
N ARG A 557 -23.23 -11.24 -46.65
CA ARG A 557 -22.51 -11.89 -47.75
C ARG A 557 -21.24 -12.52 -47.21
N LEU A 558 -20.96 -13.73 -47.65
CA LEU A 558 -19.70 -14.42 -47.38
C LEU A 558 -19.03 -14.73 -48.72
N GLN A 559 -17.75 -14.43 -48.85
CA GLN A 559 -17.00 -14.60 -50.09
C GLN A 559 -15.71 -15.38 -49.80
N CYS A 560 -15.47 -16.44 -50.58
CA CYS A 560 -14.25 -17.22 -50.55
C CYS A 560 -13.37 -16.82 -51.74
N TYR A 561 -12.11 -16.52 -51.44
CA TYR A 561 -11.07 -16.14 -52.37
C TYR A 561 -9.89 -17.12 -52.27
N ASP A 562 -9.20 -17.36 -53.39
CA ASP A 562 -7.84 -17.91 -53.37
C ASP A 562 -6.84 -16.85 -52.89
N HIS A 563 -5.69 -17.27 -52.39
CA HIS A 563 -4.61 -16.38 -51.94
C HIS A 563 -4.04 -15.47 -53.04
N LYS A 564 -4.34 -15.76 -54.30
CA LYS A 564 -4.06 -14.89 -55.47
C LYS A 564 -5.11 -13.79 -55.70
N GLY A 565 -6.12 -13.66 -54.83
CA GLY A 565 -7.18 -12.64 -54.93
C GLY A 565 -8.31 -12.97 -55.91
N LEU A 566 -8.37 -14.19 -56.44
CA LEU A 566 -9.44 -14.68 -57.31
C LEU A 566 -10.63 -15.16 -56.49
N LYS A 567 -11.85 -14.69 -56.78
CA LYS A 567 -13.07 -15.12 -56.07
C LYS A 567 -13.45 -16.53 -56.51
N GLN A 568 -13.48 -17.47 -55.58
CA GLN A 568 -13.86 -18.87 -55.81
C GLN A 568 -15.36 -19.09 -55.61
N ARG A 569 -15.94 -18.56 -54.52
CA ARG A 569 -17.36 -18.75 -54.16
C ARG A 569 -17.92 -17.53 -53.44
N GLU A 570 -19.24 -17.40 -53.44
CA GLU A 570 -19.99 -16.40 -52.69
C GLU A 570 -21.29 -17.03 -52.18
N TRP A 571 -21.68 -16.69 -50.95
CA TRP A 571 -22.93 -17.09 -50.30
C TRP A 571 -23.65 -15.85 -49.78
N GLN A 572 -24.97 -15.86 -49.87
CA GLN A 572 -25.85 -14.84 -49.33
C GLN A 572 -26.68 -15.48 -48.22
N LEU A 573 -26.58 -14.95 -47.00
CA LEU A 573 -27.34 -15.42 -45.85
C LEU A 573 -28.52 -14.48 -45.55
N GLU A 574 -29.50 -14.99 -44.81
CA GLU A 574 -30.76 -14.29 -44.51
C GLU A 574 -30.52 -13.15 -43.51
N SER A 575 -29.84 -13.46 -42.40
CA SER A 575 -29.40 -12.53 -41.36
C SER A 575 -27.97 -12.00 -41.62
N ALA A 576 -27.63 -10.88 -40.98
CA ALA A 576 -26.23 -10.45 -40.86
C ALA A 576 -25.41 -11.41 -40.01
N ILE A 577 -24.17 -11.65 -40.42
CA ILE A 577 -23.17 -12.46 -39.72
C ILE A 577 -22.55 -11.63 -38.59
N ARG A 578 -22.34 -12.27 -37.44
CA ARG A 578 -21.69 -11.68 -36.25
C ARG A 578 -20.43 -12.42 -35.81
N TYR A 579 -20.33 -13.71 -36.11
CA TYR A 579 -19.21 -14.55 -35.70
C TYR A 579 -18.82 -15.51 -36.82
N ILE A 580 -17.53 -15.77 -37.00
CA ILE A 580 -17.02 -16.84 -37.87
C ILE A 580 -15.82 -17.49 -37.16
N LYS A 581 -15.81 -18.82 -37.04
CA LYS A 581 -14.63 -19.60 -36.61
C LYS A 581 -14.34 -20.66 -37.67
N VAL A 582 -13.07 -20.87 -38.01
CA VAL A 582 -12.64 -22.11 -38.71
C VAL A 582 -12.58 -23.21 -37.66
N ILE A 583 -13.38 -24.27 -37.85
CA ILE A 583 -13.39 -25.42 -36.94
C ILE A 583 -12.13 -26.25 -37.22
N GLY A 584 -12.04 -26.80 -38.43
CA GLY A 584 -10.93 -27.65 -38.86
C GLY A 584 -11.24 -28.34 -40.18
N GLY A 585 -10.43 -29.34 -40.55
CA GLY A 585 -10.58 -30.13 -41.78
C GLY A 585 -9.33 -30.10 -42.67
N PRO A 586 -9.29 -30.94 -43.73
CA PRO A 586 -8.13 -31.04 -44.60
C PRO A 586 -7.94 -29.76 -45.45
N PRO A 587 -6.69 -29.40 -45.81
CA PRO A 587 -6.37 -28.13 -46.49
C PRO A 587 -7.21 -27.83 -47.74
N GLY A 588 -7.91 -26.69 -47.75
CA GLY A 588 -8.82 -26.30 -48.84
C GLY A 588 -10.21 -26.93 -48.78
N ARG A 589 -10.53 -27.73 -47.74
CA ARG A 589 -11.87 -28.24 -47.40
C ARG A 589 -12.16 -28.03 -45.91
N GLU A 590 -11.71 -26.92 -45.35
CA GLU A 590 -11.97 -26.56 -43.96
C GLU A 590 -13.45 -26.23 -43.73
N THR A 591 -13.98 -26.70 -42.59
CA THR A 591 -15.32 -26.37 -42.11
C THR A 591 -15.30 -25.07 -41.33
N ILE A 592 -16.28 -24.20 -41.58
CA ILE A 592 -16.44 -22.91 -40.89
C ILE A 592 -17.78 -22.88 -40.16
N LEU A 593 -17.76 -22.41 -38.91
CA LEU A 593 -18.96 -22.06 -38.16
C LEU A 593 -19.31 -20.60 -38.40
N ILE A 594 -20.60 -20.28 -38.55
CA ILE A 594 -21.10 -18.94 -38.82
C ILE A 594 -22.22 -18.62 -37.82
N GLY A 595 -22.00 -17.60 -36.97
CA GLY A 595 -23.01 -17.08 -36.05
C GLY A 595 -23.81 -15.96 -36.70
N LEU A 596 -25.12 -16.14 -36.82
CA LEU A 596 -26.07 -15.15 -37.35
C LEU A 596 -26.68 -14.30 -36.23
N ARG A 597 -26.92 -13.01 -36.51
CA ARG A 597 -27.52 -12.05 -35.57
C ARG A 597 -28.89 -12.50 -35.00
N GLU A 598 -29.70 -13.19 -35.80
CA GLU A 598 -31.03 -13.65 -35.38
C GLU A 598 -30.98 -14.85 -34.41
N GLY A 599 -29.84 -15.54 -34.29
CA GLY A 599 -29.57 -16.56 -33.28
C GLY A 599 -28.74 -16.06 -32.10
N GLN A 600 -28.81 -14.77 -31.75
CA GLN A 600 -28.03 -14.19 -30.66
C GLN A 600 -28.74 -14.36 -29.30
N GLU A 601 -28.11 -15.10 -28.38
CA GLU A 601 -28.44 -15.07 -26.95
C GLU A 601 -28.27 -13.65 -26.38
N PRO A 602 -29.32 -13.04 -25.76
CA PRO A 602 -29.29 -11.63 -25.36
C PRO A 602 -28.27 -11.33 -24.24
N ASN A 603 -27.91 -12.35 -23.46
CA ASN A 603 -26.95 -12.24 -22.36
C ASN A 603 -25.54 -12.75 -22.75
N CYS A 604 -25.22 -12.80 -24.04
CA CYS A 604 -23.92 -13.24 -24.56
C CYS A 604 -23.21 -12.14 -25.37
N ASN A 605 -22.02 -11.74 -24.90
CA ASN A 605 -21.17 -10.72 -25.50
C ASN A 605 -20.06 -11.31 -26.40
N SER A 606 -19.60 -12.53 -26.10
CA SER A 606 -18.56 -13.22 -26.89
C SER A 606 -18.54 -14.72 -26.57
N VAL A 607 -18.07 -15.53 -27.53
CA VAL A 607 -17.99 -16.99 -27.43
C VAL A 607 -16.72 -17.53 -28.09
N ALA A 608 -16.12 -18.55 -27.49
CA ALA A 608 -15.07 -19.35 -28.11
C ALA A 608 -15.31 -20.85 -27.87
N PHE A 609 -15.23 -21.61 -28.95
CA PHE A 609 -15.11 -23.07 -28.93
C PHE A 609 -13.67 -23.43 -28.57
N ASN A 610 -13.47 -24.45 -27.74
CA ASN A 610 -12.14 -25.01 -27.49
C ASN A 610 -11.56 -25.56 -28.82
N ASN A 611 -10.25 -25.43 -29.02
CA ASN A 611 -9.58 -25.92 -30.24
C ASN A 611 -9.17 -27.39 -30.15
N ASP A 612 -9.20 -27.97 -28.95
CA ASP A 612 -8.69 -29.31 -28.69
C ASP A 612 -9.81 -30.29 -28.28
N ASN A 613 -11.00 -29.78 -27.93
CA ASN A 613 -12.28 -30.52 -27.98
C ASN A 613 -13.43 -29.58 -28.42
N GLU A 614 -13.94 -29.78 -29.64
CA GLU A 614 -14.95 -28.92 -30.26
C GLU A 614 -16.32 -28.94 -29.57
N GLU A 615 -16.61 -29.96 -28.74
CA GLU A 615 -17.86 -30.07 -27.96
C GLU A 615 -17.97 -29.03 -26.84
N ILE A 616 -16.84 -28.39 -26.44
CA ILE A 616 -16.78 -27.49 -25.30
C ILE A 616 -16.72 -26.02 -25.76
N ILE A 617 -17.67 -25.21 -25.29
CA ILE A 617 -17.72 -23.76 -25.51
C ILE A 617 -17.57 -22.97 -24.21
N CYS A 618 -16.93 -21.80 -24.31
CA CYS A 618 -16.89 -20.79 -23.26
C CYS A 618 -17.45 -19.46 -23.79
N TYR A 619 -18.21 -18.74 -22.96
CA TYR A 619 -18.82 -17.46 -23.34
C TYR A 619 -18.82 -16.47 -22.17
N SER A 620 -18.88 -15.16 -22.46
CA SER A 620 -19.04 -14.11 -21.44
C SER A 620 -20.30 -13.28 -21.67
N GLY A 621 -20.88 -12.74 -20.59
CA GLY A 621 -21.99 -11.78 -20.66
C GLY A 621 -22.71 -11.51 -19.32
N ASN A 622 -22.91 -12.53 -18.49
CA ASN A 622 -23.49 -12.39 -17.14
C ASN A 622 -22.41 -12.45 -16.04
N SER A 623 -21.67 -11.35 -15.86
CA SER A 623 -20.79 -10.98 -14.73
C SER A 623 -19.72 -11.95 -14.19
N LYS A 624 -19.66 -13.22 -14.61
CA LYS A 624 -18.70 -14.23 -14.11
C LYS A 624 -17.32 -14.21 -14.78
N LEU A 625 -17.23 -13.72 -16.02
CA LEU A 625 -15.97 -13.58 -16.76
C LEU A 625 -15.81 -12.12 -17.21
N THR A 626 -14.70 -11.49 -16.81
CA THR A 626 -14.40 -10.08 -17.07
C THR A 626 -13.75 -9.88 -18.44
N GLY A 627 -14.49 -9.29 -19.38
CA GLY A 627 -14.02 -8.99 -20.73
C GLY A 627 -14.62 -9.89 -21.81
N PHE A 628 -13.97 -9.91 -22.97
CA PHE A 628 -14.39 -10.71 -24.12
C PHE A 628 -13.58 -12.00 -24.22
N VAL A 629 -14.23 -13.16 -24.30
CA VAL A 629 -13.57 -14.44 -24.57
C VAL A 629 -13.16 -14.45 -26.05
N VAL A 630 -11.86 -14.51 -26.31
CA VAL A 630 -11.27 -14.46 -27.66
C VAL A 630 -10.88 -15.86 -28.16
N GLY A 631 -10.56 -16.79 -27.25
CA GLY A 631 -10.22 -18.17 -27.62
C GLY A 631 -10.18 -19.11 -26.43
N PHE A 632 -10.03 -20.39 -26.72
CA PHE A 632 -10.01 -21.47 -25.74
C PHE A 632 -9.15 -22.62 -26.31
N SER A 633 -8.14 -23.08 -25.58
CA SER A 633 -7.31 -24.25 -25.94
C SER A 633 -6.87 -24.98 -24.68
N GLY A 634 -6.86 -26.32 -24.70
CA GLY A 634 -6.69 -27.14 -23.49
C GLY A 634 -7.67 -26.70 -22.39
N ASN A 635 -7.17 -26.43 -21.18
CA ASN A 635 -7.93 -25.83 -20.07
C ASN A 635 -7.86 -24.29 -20.01
N LYS A 636 -7.27 -23.61 -21.01
CA LYS A 636 -7.00 -22.16 -20.98
C LYS A 636 -8.00 -21.37 -21.81
N VAL A 637 -8.84 -20.61 -21.12
CA VAL A 637 -9.73 -19.60 -21.71
C VAL A 637 -8.97 -18.28 -21.80
N TYR A 638 -8.92 -17.69 -22.98
CA TYR A 638 -8.22 -16.42 -23.24
C TYR A 638 -9.23 -15.27 -23.31
N CYS A 639 -9.15 -14.36 -22.33
CA CYS A 639 -10.03 -13.20 -22.19
C CYS A 639 -9.27 -11.90 -22.49
N LEU A 640 -9.80 -11.08 -23.41
CA LEU A 640 -9.31 -9.73 -23.68
C LEU A 640 -10.08 -8.74 -22.79
N HIS A 641 -9.35 -8.10 -21.87
CA HIS A 641 -9.87 -7.04 -21.02
C HIS A 641 -9.25 -5.69 -21.40
N ILE A 642 -10.05 -4.84 -22.07
CA ILE A 642 -9.65 -3.55 -22.65
C ILE A 642 -8.54 -3.70 -23.71
N TYR A 643 -7.29 -3.80 -23.29
CA TYR A 643 -6.11 -4.03 -24.14
C TYR A 643 -5.22 -5.20 -23.68
N ALA A 644 -5.46 -5.73 -22.48
CA ALA A 644 -4.66 -6.80 -21.88
C ALA A 644 -5.27 -8.17 -22.19
N MET A 645 -4.41 -9.13 -22.56
CA MET A 645 -4.79 -10.52 -22.78
C MET A 645 -4.54 -11.33 -21.51
N GLN A 646 -5.59 -11.88 -20.92
CA GLN A 646 -5.54 -12.72 -19.71
C GLN A 646 -5.81 -14.17 -20.09
N ALA A 647 -4.93 -15.09 -19.66
CA ALA A 647 -5.23 -16.52 -19.65
C ALA A 647 -5.88 -16.89 -18.31
N ILE A 648 -7.01 -17.60 -18.37
CA ILE A 648 -7.73 -18.13 -17.22
C ILE A 648 -7.76 -19.65 -17.37
N GLU A 649 -7.24 -20.37 -16.37
CA GLU A 649 -7.32 -21.83 -16.31
C GLU A 649 -8.67 -22.25 -15.73
N VAL A 650 -9.35 -23.18 -16.41
CA VAL A 650 -10.70 -23.65 -16.05
C VAL A 650 -10.67 -25.19 -15.99
N PRO A 651 -10.88 -25.82 -14.83
CA PRO A 651 -10.89 -27.28 -14.71
C PRO A 651 -12.17 -27.89 -15.29
N PHE A 652 -12.06 -29.07 -15.91
CA PHE A 652 -13.19 -29.79 -16.53
C PHE A 652 -13.91 -30.78 -15.61
N SER A 653 -13.83 -30.59 -14.28
CA SER A 653 -14.32 -31.54 -13.26
C SER A 653 -15.78 -31.95 -13.47
N ASN A 654 -16.68 -30.98 -13.69
CA ASN A 654 -18.11 -31.25 -13.88
C ASN A 654 -18.39 -32.09 -15.13
N GLN A 655 -17.65 -31.86 -16.23
CA GLN A 655 -17.78 -32.66 -17.45
C GLN A 655 -17.15 -34.05 -17.28
N LEU A 656 -16.11 -34.18 -16.44
CA LEU A 656 -15.49 -35.47 -16.13
C LEU A 656 -16.46 -36.37 -15.38
N TYR A 657 -17.11 -35.86 -14.33
CA TYR A 657 -18.08 -36.63 -13.53
C TYR A 657 -19.22 -37.16 -14.41
N GLN A 658 -19.73 -36.36 -15.35
CA GLN A 658 -20.75 -36.81 -16.32
C GLN A 658 -20.28 -37.99 -17.19
N TYR A 659 -19.01 -38.05 -17.60
CA TYR A 659 -18.49 -39.22 -18.34
C TYR A 659 -18.27 -40.44 -17.43
N ILE A 660 -17.90 -40.24 -16.17
CA ILE A 660 -17.74 -41.30 -15.16
C ILE A 660 -19.09 -41.93 -14.81
N GLU A 661 -20.14 -41.14 -14.54
CA GLU A 661 -21.51 -41.62 -14.30
C GLU A 661 -22.04 -42.48 -15.46
N ASN A 662 -21.76 -42.06 -16.69
CA ASN A 662 -22.10 -42.81 -17.92
C ASN A 662 -21.16 -44.01 -18.21
N LYS A 663 -20.15 -44.25 -17.37
CA LYS A 663 -19.11 -45.28 -17.50
C LYS A 663 -18.30 -45.22 -18.81
N ASP A 664 -18.23 -44.05 -19.45
CA ASP A 664 -17.40 -43.79 -20.62
C ASP A 664 -16.00 -43.31 -20.20
N TYR A 665 -15.27 -44.23 -19.55
CA TYR A 665 -13.94 -43.96 -19.01
C TYR A 665 -12.93 -43.53 -20.08
N GLN A 666 -13.16 -43.85 -21.36
CA GLN A 666 -12.28 -43.45 -22.45
C GLN A 666 -12.46 -41.95 -22.75
N LYS A 667 -13.69 -41.46 -22.94
CA LYS A 667 -13.93 -40.02 -23.06
C LYS A 667 -13.55 -39.26 -21.79
N ALA A 668 -13.80 -39.84 -20.61
CA ALA A 668 -13.39 -39.27 -19.33
C ALA A 668 -11.85 -39.07 -19.27
N TYR A 669 -11.07 -40.09 -19.68
CA TYR A 669 -9.61 -40.00 -19.73
C TYR A 669 -9.10 -38.99 -20.77
N ASP A 670 -9.72 -38.95 -21.95
CA ASP A 670 -9.31 -38.03 -23.02
C ASP A 670 -9.65 -36.57 -22.67
N LEU A 671 -10.78 -36.31 -22.00
CA LEU A 671 -11.11 -35.02 -21.38
C LEU A 671 -10.13 -34.65 -20.27
N ALA A 672 -9.82 -35.59 -19.37
CA ALA A 672 -8.89 -35.35 -18.26
C ALA A 672 -7.49 -34.95 -18.74
N CYS A 673 -7.07 -35.44 -19.92
CA CYS A 673 -5.83 -35.04 -20.57
C CYS A 673 -5.78 -33.56 -21.01
N LEU A 674 -6.92 -32.88 -21.16
CA LEU A 674 -6.98 -31.44 -21.50
C LEU A 674 -6.75 -30.52 -20.29
N GLY A 675 -6.98 -31.02 -19.08
CA GLY A 675 -6.73 -30.32 -17.81
C GLY A 675 -7.89 -30.41 -16.82
N VAL A 676 -7.78 -31.37 -15.90
CA VAL A 676 -8.61 -31.50 -14.68
C VAL A 676 -7.72 -31.42 -13.44
N THR A 677 -8.30 -31.34 -12.25
CA THR A 677 -7.55 -31.27 -10.99
C THR A 677 -6.82 -32.60 -10.68
N SER A 678 -5.96 -32.61 -9.67
CA SER A 678 -5.36 -33.84 -9.14
C SER A 678 -6.40 -34.79 -8.53
N GLU A 679 -7.47 -34.25 -7.93
CA GLU A 679 -8.53 -35.04 -7.29
C GLU A 679 -9.43 -35.72 -8.32
N ASP A 680 -9.78 -35.00 -9.38
CA ASP A 680 -10.45 -35.53 -10.59
C ASP A 680 -9.75 -36.77 -11.15
N TRP A 681 -8.41 -36.71 -11.29
CA TRP A 681 -7.60 -37.85 -11.73
C TRP A 681 -7.67 -39.05 -10.77
N GLN A 682 -7.76 -38.79 -9.46
CA GLN A 682 -7.90 -39.86 -8.46
C GLN A 682 -9.31 -40.50 -8.51
N ILE A 683 -10.35 -39.69 -8.71
CA ILE A 683 -11.75 -40.17 -8.83
C ILE A 683 -11.90 -41.06 -10.07
N LEU A 684 -11.42 -40.60 -11.23
CA LEU A 684 -11.39 -41.39 -12.47
C LEU A 684 -10.65 -42.72 -12.29
N ALA A 685 -9.51 -42.70 -11.61
CA ALA A 685 -8.69 -43.90 -11.40
C ALA A 685 -9.36 -44.91 -10.43
N LYS A 686 -10.03 -44.42 -9.38
CA LYS A 686 -10.76 -45.23 -8.40
C LYS A 686 -12.00 -45.90 -9.01
N ASP A 687 -12.86 -45.15 -9.71
CA ASP A 687 -14.06 -45.78 -10.30
C ASP A 687 -13.68 -46.74 -11.45
N ALA A 688 -12.64 -46.40 -12.24
CA ALA A 688 -12.10 -47.31 -13.24
C ALA A 688 -11.59 -48.63 -12.63
N ILE A 689 -10.89 -48.61 -11.49
CA ILE A 689 -10.38 -49.86 -10.87
C ILE A 689 -11.50 -50.65 -10.16
N ALA A 690 -12.47 -49.99 -9.53
CA ALA A 690 -13.65 -50.63 -8.96
C ALA A 690 -14.51 -51.35 -10.02
N ASN A 691 -14.55 -50.81 -11.25
CA ASN A 691 -15.19 -51.42 -12.42
C ASN A 691 -14.20 -52.27 -13.27
N LEU A 692 -13.05 -52.65 -12.71
CA LEU A 692 -12.02 -53.54 -13.29
C LEU A 692 -11.41 -53.07 -14.63
N GLN A 693 -11.51 -51.79 -14.97
CA GLN A 693 -10.93 -51.16 -16.17
C GLN A 693 -9.42 -50.85 -15.99
N CYS A 694 -8.64 -51.91 -15.72
CA CYS A 694 -7.24 -51.82 -15.31
C CYS A 694 -6.31 -51.03 -16.25
N GLU A 695 -6.59 -50.93 -17.56
CA GLU A 695 -5.79 -50.10 -18.47
C GLU A 695 -6.03 -48.59 -18.28
N ILE A 696 -7.27 -48.17 -18.03
CA ILE A 696 -7.57 -46.75 -17.82
C ILE A 696 -7.16 -46.36 -16.40
N ALA A 697 -7.43 -47.21 -15.41
CA ALA A 697 -6.90 -47.05 -14.05
C ALA A 697 -5.36 -46.93 -14.05
N LYS A 698 -4.63 -47.79 -14.78
CA LYS A 698 -3.16 -47.68 -14.92
C LYS A 698 -2.74 -46.33 -15.49
N LYS A 699 -3.37 -45.87 -16.58
CA LYS A 699 -3.03 -44.57 -17.19
C LYS A 699 -3.32 -43.40 -16.24
N ALA A 700 -4.46 -43.43 -15.55
CA ALA A 700 -4.87 -42.39 -14.62
C ALA A 700 -3.97 -42.35 -13.36
N PHE A 701 -3.71 -43.49 -12.70
CA PHE A 701 -2.77 -43.54 -11.57
C PHE A 701 -1.33 -43.18 -11.96
N ALA A 702 -0.89 -43.47 -13.19
CA ALA A 702 0.41 -43.02 -13.71
C ALA A 702 0.47 -41.49 -13.95
N ARG A 703 -0.65 -40.85 -14.34
CA ARG A 703 -0.75 -39.38 -14.42
C ARG A 703 -0.78 -38.72 -13.04
N TYR A 704 -1.55 -39.31 -12.10
CA TYR A 704 -1.67 -38.88 -10.71
C TYR A 704 -0.42 -39.18 -9.86
N LYS A 705 0.46 -40.07 -10.34
CA LYS A 705 1.70 -40.54 -9.68
C LYS A 705 1.47 -41.34 -8.38
N ASP A 706 0.33 -42.01 -8.26
CA ASP A 706 0.12 -42.97 -7.17
C ASP A 706 0.77 -44.32 -7.51
N TYR A 707 2.04 -44.43 -7.14
CA TYR A 707 2.84 -45.66 -7.27
C TYR A 707 2.24 -46.84 -6.50
N ARG A 708 1.51 -46.59 -5.41
CA ARG A 708 0.90 -47.68 -4.63
C ARG A 708 -0.30 -48.25 -5.38
N SER A 709 -1.19 -47.40 -5.88
CA SER A 709 -2.35 -47.87 -6.67
C SER A 709 -1.92 -48.47 -8.02
N LEU A 710 -0.77 -48.06 -8.58
CA LEU A 710 -0.14 -48.79 -9.70
C LEU A 710 0.33 -50.20 -9.32
N GLN A 711 0.81 -50.41 -8.10
CA GLN A 711 1.12 -51.75 -7.58
C GLN A 711 -0.16 -52.58 -7.42
N LEU A 712 -1.25 -52.01 -6.89
CA LEU A 712 -2.56 -52.69 -6.85
C LEU A 712 -3.03 -53.10 -8.26
N VAL A 713 -2.91 -52.25 -9.27
CA VAL A 713 -3.26 -52.61 -10.67
C VAL A 713 -2.37 -53.75 -11.20
N HIS A 714 -1.13 -53.88 -10.71
CA HIS A 714 -0.26 -55.01 -11.04
C HIS A 714 -0.70 -56.30 -10.32
N GLU A 715 -0.93 -56.24 -9.02
CA GLU A 715 -1.40 -57.35 -8.17
C GLU A 715 -2.77 -57.88 -8.66
N ILE A 716 -3.71 -57.00 -9.02
CA ILE A 716 -5.00 -57.37 -9.61
C ILE A 716 -4.81 -58.08 -10.95
N LYS A 717 -3.88 -57.63 -11.80
CA LYS A 717 -3.57 -58.32 -13.06
C LYS A 717 -2.93 -59.68 -12.85
N GLU A 718 -2.13 -59.85 -11.80
CA GLU A 718 -1.59 -61.14 -11.40
C GLU A 718 -2.67 -62.07 -10.84
N MET A 719 -3.59 -61.57 -9.99
CA MET A 719 -4.74 -62.35 -9.51
C MET A 719 -5.69 -62.77 -10.64
N MET A 720 -5.96 -61.89 -11.62
CA MET A 720 -6.71 -62.24 -12.83
C MET A 720 -5.97 -63.28 -13.69
N ALA A 721 -4.64 -63.22 -13.78
CA ALA A 721 -3.84 -64.21 -14.52
C ALA A 721 -3.71 -65.55 -13.77
N ALA A 722 -3.73 -65.53 -12.44
CA ALA A 722 -3.78 -66.71 -11.58
C ALA A 722 -5.17 -67.37 -11.51
N ASN A 723 -6.20 -66.70 -12.05
CA ASN A 723 -7.60 -67.13 -12.04
C ASN A 723 -8.14 -67.31 -10.60
N GLU A 724 -7.76 -66.41 -9.69
CA GLU A 724 -8.38 -66.26 -8.37
C GLU A 724 -9.86 -65.85 -8.52
N PRO A 725 -10.78 -66.31 -7.65
CA PRO A 725 -12.21 -66.04 -7.80
C PRO A 725 -12.52 -64.56 -7.56
N GLU A 726 -13.48 -64.04 -8.32
CA GLU A 726 -13.80 -62.60 -8.39
C GLU A 726 -14.06 -61.96 -7.01
N TYR A 727 -14.63 -62.69 -6.06
CA TYR A 727 -14.88 -62.18 -4.71
C TYR A 727 -13.57 -61.91 -3.92
N ILE A 728 -12.49 -62.66 -4.16
CA ILE A 728 -11.18 -62.39 -3.55
C ILE A 728 -10.55 -61.17 -4.21
N VAL A 729 -10.61 -61.07 -5.54
CA VAL A 729 -10.09 -59.89 -6.27
C VAL A 729 -10.81 -58.62 -5.80
N ARG A 730 -12.15 -58.66 -5.68
CA ARG A 730 -12.96 -57.53 -5.21
C ARG A 730 -12.77 -57.25 -3.72
N ALA A 731 -12.64 -58.28 -2.86
CA ALA A 731 -12.26 -58.08 -1.47
C ALA A 731 -10.86 -57.43 -1.35
N HIS A 732 -9.91 -57.75 -2.23
CA HIS A 732 -8.59 -57.14 -2.26
C HIS A 732 -8.63 -55.67 -2.74
N VAL A 733 -9.53 -55.30 -3.67
CA VAL A 733 -9.83 -53.88 -3.98
C VAL A 733 -10.40 -53.17 -2.75
N LEU A 734 -11.40 -53.77 -2.09
CA LEU A 734 -12.07 -53.19 -0.93
C LEU A 734 -11.12 -53.02 0.27
N CYS A 735 -10.26 -54.00 0.56
CA CYS A 735 -9.18 -53.87 1.53
C CYS A 735 -8.24 -52.70 1.19
N TYR A 736 -7.96 -52.48 -0.09
CA TYR A 736 -7.11 -51.38 -0.53
C TYR A 736 -7.80 -50.01 -0.42
N GLU A 737 -9.11 -49.95 -0.64
CA GLU A 737 -9.95 -48.78 -0.39
C GLU A 737 -10.19 -48.51 1.12
N GLY A 738 -9.81 -49.44 2.00
CA GLY A 738 -10.04 -49.36 3.45
C GLY A 738 -11.41 -49.89 3.92
N LYS A 739 -12.20 -50.50 3.03
CA LYS A 739 -13.53 -51.07 3.30
C LYS A 739 -13.43 -52.48 3.89
N PHE A 740 -12.70 -52.62 5.00
CA PHE A 740 -12.38 -53.91 5.62
C PHE A 740 -13.62 -54.69 6.07
N GLN A 741 -14.70 -54.00 6.47
CA GLN A 741 -15.98 -54.63 6.82
C GLN A 741 -16.67 -55.30 5.62
N GLU A 742 -16.68 -54.66 4.45
CA GLU A 742 -17.24 -55.25 3.22
C GLU A 742 -16.39 -56.44 2.74
N ALA A 743 -15.06 -56.33 2.84
CA ALA A 743 -14.15 -57.44 2.55
C ALA A 743 -14.32 -58.62 3.53
N ALA A 744 -14.44 -58.36 4.83
CA ALA A 744 -14.70 -59.39 5.84
C ALA A 744 -16.07 -60.05 5.66
N ALA A 745 -17.10 -59.29 5.27
CA ALA A 745 -18.41 -59.83 4.90
C ALA A 745 -18.32 -60.75 3.67
N LEU A 746 -17.52 -60.40 2.66
CA LEU A 746 -17.25 -61.26 1.50
C LEU A 746 -16.50 -62.55 1.89
N TYR A 747 -15.47 -62.47 2.75
CA TYR A 747 -14.79 -63.68 3.25
C TYR A 747 -15.72 -64.57 4.08
N ARG A 748 -16.52 -64.00 5.00
CA ARG A 748 -17.49 -64.74 5.81
C ARG A 748 -18.61 -65.36 4.98
N ALA A 749 -19.13 -64.67 3.96
CA ALA A 749 -20.12 -65.21 3.04
C ALA A 749 -19.62 -66.45 2.27
N ASN A 750 -18.30 -66.65 2.19
CA ASN A 750 -17.64 -67.82 1.59
C ASN A 750 -16.99 -68.76 2.63
N GLY A 751 -17.10 -68.48 3.94
CA GLY A 751 -16.69 -69.36 5.04
C GLY A 751 -15.33 -69.09 5.71
N ASP A 752 -14.60 -68.03 5.33
CA ASP A 752 -13.19 -67.82 5.67
C ASP A 752 -12.95 -67.01 6.97
N ASP A 753 -13.53 -67.45 8.10
CA ASP A 753 -13.44 -66.75 9.40
C ASP A 753 -12.00 -66.47 9.89
N ASN A 754 -11.03 -67.32 9.57
CA ASN A 754 -9.63 -67.09 9.95
C ASN A 754 -9.00 -65.92 9.16
N ARG A 755 -9.34 -65.76 7.87
CA ARG A 755 -8.88 -64.61 7.07
C ARG A 755 -9.59 -63.33 7.51
N ALA A 756 -10.88 -63.41 7.84
CA ALA A 756 -11.61 -62.28 8.42
C ALA A 756 -11.00 -61.83 9.77
N MET A 757 -10.65 -62.76 10.66
CA MET A 757 -9.94 -62.43 11.91
C MET A 757 -8.56 -61.82 11.64
N GLN A 758 -7.76 -62.42 10.75
CA GLN A 758 -6.41 -61.94 10.43
C GLN A 758 -6.43 -60.54 9.84
N LEU A 759 -7.34 -60.26 8.91
CA LEU A 759 -7.56 -58.93 8.33
C LEU A 759 -7.66 -57.87 9.44
N PHE A 760 -8.55 -58.07 10.40
CA PHE A 760 -8.70 -57.13 11.51
C PHE A 760 -7.54 -57.15 12.51
N THR A 761 -6.94 -58.31 12.85
CA THR A 761 -5.84 -58.33 13.85
C THR A 761 -4.55 -57.72 13.32
N ASP A 762 -4.25 -57.87 12.03
CA ASP A 762 -3.03 -57.36 11.42
C ASP A 762 -3.15 -55.84 11.18
N LEU A 763 -4.36 -55.36 10.88
CA LEU A 763 -4.76 -53.95 10.90
C LEU A 763 -5.00 -53.39 12.32
N ARG A 764 -4.93 -54.22 13.36
CA ARG A 764 -5.06 -53.88 14.80
C ARG A 764 -6.47 -53.42 15.22
N MET A 765 -7.49 -53.78 14.45
CA MET A 765 -8.91 -53.43 14.64
C MET A 765 -9.56 -54.42 15.62
N PHE A 766 -9.07 -54.46 16.87
CA PHE A 766 -9.40 -55.52 17.84
C PHE A 766 -10.86 -55.57 18.29
N ASP A 767 -11.59 -54.45 18.28
CA ASP A 767 -13.01 -54.42 18.65
C ASP A 767 -13.90 -54.90 17.51
N GLU A 768 -13.61 -54.51 16.28
CA GLU A 768 -14.25 -55.07 15.07
C GLU A 768 -13.96 -56.58 14.93
N ALA A 769 -12.72 -57.00 15.24
CA ALA A 769 -12.38 -58.42 15.36
C ALA A 769 -13.19 -59.12 16.46
N GLN A 770 -13.48 -58.46 17.58
CA GLN A 770 -14.26 -59.04 18.68
C GLN A 770 -15.76 -59.12 18.36
N GLU A 771 -16.32 -58.15 17.63
CA GLU A 771 -17.71 -58.15 17.14
C GLU A 771 -17.89 -59.21 16.04
N VAL A 772 -17.03 -59.21 15.03
CA VAL A 772 -17.06 -60.22 13.95
C VAL A 772 -16.83 -61.62 14.51
N MET A 773 -15.95 -61.80 15.49
CA MET A 773 -15.67 -63.11 16.13
C MET A 773 -16.47 -63.39 17.40
N ALA A 774 -17.58 -62.68 17.65
CA ALA A 774 -18.44 -62.91 18.80
C ALA A 774 -19.04 -64.34 18.83
N SER A 775 -19.23 -64.96 17.65
CA SER A 775 -19.69 -66.34 17.47
C SER A 775 -18.57 -67.39 17.40
N ALA A 776 -17.31 -67.02 17.64
CA ALA A 776 -16.15 -67.90 17.48
C ALA A 776 -15.77 -68.67 18.76
N SER A 777 -14.71 -69.49 18.69
CA SER A 777 -14.31 -70.40 19.77
C SER A 777 -13.56 -69.70 20.92
N GLY A 778 -13.80 -70.16 22.16
CA GLY A 778 -13.21 -69.54 23.37
C GLY A 778 -11.68 -69.57 23.46
N GLU A 779 -11.00 -70.41 22.69
CA GLU A 779 -9.53 -70.37 22.57
C GLU A 779 -9.07 -69.19 21.72
N THR A 780 -9.72 -68.92 20.59
CA THR A 780 -9.44 -67.73 19.77
C THR A 780 -9.71 -66.44 20.55
N GLN A 781 -10.73 -66.41 21.41
CA GLN A 781 -11.00 -65.28 22.31
C GLN A 781 -9.88 -65.04 23.35
N ARG A 782 -9.29 -66.10 23.93
CA ARG A 782 -8.14 -65.95 24.85
C ARG A 782 -6.87 -65.51 24.11
N MET A 783 -6.66 -66.00 22.90
CA MET A 783 -5.55 -65.56 22.04
C MET A 783 -5.72 -64.10 21.62
N LEU A 784 -6.96 -63.68 21.31
CA LEU A 784 -7.32 -62.29 21.04
C LEU A 784 -7.00 -61.41 22.27
N MET A 785 -7.42 -61.80 23.47
CA MET A 785 -7.15 -61.03 24.70
C MET A 785 -5.64 -60.91 25.02
N ARG A 786 -4.83 -61.96 24.80
CA ARG A 786 -3.37 -61.85 24.96
C ARG A 786 -2.75 -60.95 23.89
N LYS A 787 -3.05 -61.18 22.61
CA LYS A 787 -2.61 -60.31 21.52
C LYS A 787 -3.03 -58.86 21.77
N ARG A 788 -4.23 -58.61 22.29
CA ARG A 788 -4.77 -57.30 22.67
C ARG A 788 -4.04 -56.68 23.87
N ALA A 789 -3.66 -57.45 24.89
CA ALA A 789 -2.90 -56.96 26.04
C ALA A 789 -1.43 -56.65 25.69
N ASP A 790 -0.75 -57.54 24.96
CA ASP A 790 0.60 -57.30 24.46
C ASP A 790 0.62 -56.16 23.42
N TRP A 791 -0.40 -56.06 22.58
CA TRP A 791 -0.61 -54.92 21.68
C TRP A 791 -0.86 -53.62 22.46
N ALA A 792 -1.71 -53.63 23.49
CA ALA A 792 -1.99 -52.46 24.31
C ALA A 792 -0.73 -51.98 25.05
N ARG A 793 0.12 -52.91 25.51
CA ARG A 793 1.46 -52.59 26.02
C ARG A 793 2.36 -51.96 24.95
N ASN A 794 2.42 -52.56 23.76
CA ASN A 794 3.28 -52.11 22.66
C ASN A 794 2.74 -50.88 21.89
N SER A 795 1.51 -50.45 22.16
CA SER A 795 0.81 -49.36 21.46
C SER A 795 0.43 -48.20 22.39
N ASN A 796 1.15 -48.03 23.49
CA ASN A 796 0.94 -46.97 24.48
C ASN A 796 -0.50 -46.89 25.06
N GLN A 797 -1.18 -48.04 25.19
CA GLN A 797 -2.31 -48.22 26.12
C GLN A 797 -1.97 -49.12 27.34
N PRO A 798 -0.80 -48.95 28.03
CA PRO A 798 -0.40 -49.85 29.08
C PRO A 798 -1.35 -49.89 30.29
N LYS A 799 -2.24 -48.89 30.49
CA LYS A 799 -3.28 -48.95 31.53
C LYS A 799 -4.27 -50.09 31.28
N ILE A 800 -4.78 -50.19 30.06
CA ILE A 800 -5.69 -51.26 29.64
C ILE A 800 -4.93 -52.60 29.63
N ALA A 801 -3.67 -52.61 29.18
CA ALA A 801 -2.81 -53.79 29.31
C ALA A 801 -2.67 -54.24 30.78
N ALA A 802 -2.47 -53.31 31.72
CA ALA A 802 -2.36 -53.61 33.13
C ALA A 802 -3.69 -54.04 33.76
N GLU A 803 -4.82 -53.47 33.37
CA GLU A 803 -6.15 -53.91 33.83
C GLU A 803 -6.49 -55.31 33.27
N MET A 804 -6.09 -55.61 32.02
CA MET A 804 -6.14 -56.95 31.44
C MET A 804 -5.17 -57.93 32.14
N LEU A 805 -3.96 -57.50 32.51
CA LEU A 805 -2.97 -58.29 33.24
C LEU A 805 -3.38 -58.54 34.71
N ILE A 806 -3.99 -57.56 35.37
CA ILE A 806 -4.61 -57.71 36.71
C ILE A 806 -5.80 -58.67 36.63
N SER A 807 -6.55 -58.63 35.52
CA SER A 807 -7.64 -59.58 35.25
C SER A 807 -7.16 -60.99 34.84
N SER A 808 -5.93 -61.12 34.32
CA SER A 808 -5.29 -62.41 34.03
C SER A 808 -4.41 -62.96 35.16
N GLY A 809 -4.06 -62.13 36.16
CA GLY A 809 -3.35 -62.50 37.40
C GLY A 809 -1.88 -62.04 37.54
N ASP A 810 -1.31 -61.33 36.57
CA ASP A 810 0.14 -60.99 36.50
C ASP A 810 0.49 -59.68 37.26
N LEU A 811 0.46 -59.70 38.60
CA LEU A 811 0.60 -58.47 39.41
C LEU A 811 1.99 -57.79 39.39
N ASP A 812 3.10 -58.52 39.34
CA ASP A 812 4.45 -57.92 39.35
C ASP A 812 4.72 -57.11 38.07
N LYS A 813 4.42 -57.72 36.92
CA LYS A 813 4.40 -57.01 35.62
C LYS A 813 3.46 -55.81 35.67
N ALA A 814 2.31 -55.92 36.35
CA ALA A 814 1.40 -54.78 36.52
C ALA A 814 2.03 -53.67 37.37
N VAL A 815 2.70 -53.95 38.51
CA VAL A 815 3.41 -52.93 39.32
C VAL A 815 4.52 -52.25 38.52
N GLN A 816 5.29 -53.00 37.75
CA GLN A 816 6.29 -52.44 36.84
C GLN A 816 5.60 -51.51 35.84
N LEU A 817 4.56 -51.98 35.13
CA LEU A 817 3.86 -51.18 34.13
C LEU A 817 3.18 -49.93 34.73
N ILE A 818 2.58 -50.04 35.93
CA ILE A 818 1.99 -48.93 36.71
C ILE A 818 3.02 -47.86 37.08
N THR A 819 4.25 -48.26 37.45
CA THR A 819 5.29 -47.32 37.93
C THR A 819 6.21 -46.81 36.82
N GLU A 820 6.23 -47.46 35.66
CA GLU A 820 6.79 -46.97 34.40
C GLU A 820 5.84 -45.99 33.69
N ASN A 821 4.54 -46.27 33.69
CA ASN A 821 3.54 -45.57 32.85
C ASN A 821 2.49 -44.76 33.63
N ASP A 822 2.69 -44.64 34.95
CA ASP A 822 2.15 -43.57 35.77
C ASP A 822 0.63 -43.54 36.00
N TRP A 823 0.06 -44.55 36.68
CA TRP A 823 -1.36 -44.52 37.08
C TRP A 823 -1.57 -44.53 38.59
N MET A 824 -1.90 -43.36 39.12
CA MET A 824 -2.19 -43.14 40.54
C MET A 824 -3.27 -44.09 41.09
N ASP A 825 -4.40 -44.26 40.40
CA ASP A 825 -5.52 -45.06 40.91
C ASP A 825 -5.18 -46.54 40.99
N LEU A 826 -4.45 -47.06 39.99
CA LEU A 826 -4.01 -48.45 39.98
C LEU A 826 -2.84 -48.66 40.95
N ALA A 827 -1.95 -47.67 41.11
CA ALA A 827 -0.95 -47.65 42.17
C ALA A 827 -1.61 -47.71 43.56
N ILE A 828 -2.70 -46.98 43.78
CA ILE A 828 -3.47 -47.00 45.05
C ILE A 828 -4.26 -48.30 45.21
N ASN A 829 -4.89 -48.83 44.16
CA ASN A 829 -5.60 -50.11 44.15
C ASN A 829 -4.64 -51.28 44.44
N VAL A 830 -3.46 -51.27 43.83
CA VAL A 830 -2.41 -52.27 44.06
C VAL A 830 -1.71 -52.03 45.41
N MET A 831 -1.50 -50.80 45.87
CA MET A 831 -1.04 -50.51 47.25
C MET A 831 -2.02 -51.04 48.33
N ARG A 832 -3.32 -51.13 48.02
CA ARG A 832 -4.32 -51.79 48.90
C ARG A 832 -4.33 -53.32 48.78
N LYS A 833 -3.69 -53.90 47.76
CA LYS A 833 -3.56 -55.35 47.51
C LYS A 833 -2.17 -55.91 47.81
N LEU A 834 -1.15 -55.06 47.94
CA LEU A 834 0.22 -55.40 48.34
C LEU A 834 0.31 -55.59 49.85
N GLU A 835 1.16 -56.51 50.28
CA GLU A 835 1.37 -56.81 51.69
C GLU A 835 2.58 -56.06 52.28
N ARG A 836 2.68 -56.03 53.61
CA ARG A 836 3.80 -55.39 54.32
C ARG A 836 5.16 -56.07 54.05
N SER A 837 5.16 -57.27 53.47
CA SER A 837 6.34 -57.98 52.97
C SER A 837 7.00 -57.28 51.78
N ASP A 838 6.23 -56.55 50.96
CA ASP A 838 6.62 -56.20 49.60
C ASP A 838 7.38 -54.87 49.55
N VAL A 839 8.40 -54.76 50.42
CA VAL A 839 9.14 -53.52 50.74
C VAL A 839 9.71 -52.84 49.50
N ASP A 840 10.18 -53.59 48.51
CA ASP A 840 10.74 -53.01 47.28
C ASP A 840 9.65 -52.45 46.36
N SER A 841 8.49 -53.12 46.24
CA SER A 841 7.33 -52.57 45.53
C SER A 841 6.77 -51.35 46.24
N LEU A 842 6.72 -51.36 47.58
CA LEU A 842 6.32 -50.21 48.40
C LEU A 842 7.31 -49.03 48.30
N ARG A 843 8.63 -49.26 48.19
CA ARG A 843 9.63 -48.19 47.96
C ARG A 843 9.60 -47.65 46.53
N ARG A 844 9.40 -48.52 45.53
CA ARG A 844 9.15 -48.09 44.13
C ARG A 844 7.88 -47.23 44.07
N LEU A 845 6.83 -47.61 44.77
CA LEU A 845 5.62 -46.80 44.94
C LEU A 845 5.88 -45.49 45.70
N ALA A 846 6.64 -45.47 46.80
CA ALA A 846 6.93 -44.24 47.55
C ALA A 846 7.69 -43.20 46.71
N SER A 847 8.76 -43.62 46.04
CA SER A 847 9.54 -42.79 45.11
C SER A 847 8.77 -42.45 43.83
N TYR A 848 7.77 -43.24 43.46
CA TYR A 848 6.79 -42.93 42.42
C TYR A 848 5.80 -41.83 42.88
N PHE A 849 5.25 -41.89 44.10
CA PHE A 849 4.39 -40.83 44.64
C PHE A 849 5.15 -39.51 44.84
N ILE A 850 6.44 -39.52 45.23
CA ILE A 850 7.29 -38.31 45.21
C ILE A 850 7.40 -37.75 43.78
N ARG A 851 7.70 -38.60 42.78
CA ARG A 851 7.75 -38.21 41.35
C ARG A 851 6.39 -37.72 40.80
N LYS A 852 5.31 -37.85 41.57
CA LYS A 852 3.95 -37.39 41.26
C LYS A 852 3.45 -36.23 42.11
N SER A 853 4.29 -35.70 43.00
CA SER A 853 3.92 -34.64 43.95
C SER A 853 2.80 -35.02 44.93
N GLU A 854 2.49 -36.31 45.08
CA GLU A 854 1.55 -36.80 46.10
C GLU A 854 2.28 -36.94 47.45
N PHE A 855 2.77 -35.82 47.95
CA PHE A 855 3.59 -35.74 49.15
C PHE A 855 2.85 -36.25 50.40
N ASN A 856 1.52 -36.17 50.44
CA ASN A 856 0.71 -36.77 51.49
C ASN A 856 0.70 -38.30 51.44
N LEU A 857 0.62 -38.91 50.26
CA LEU A 857 0.71 -40.38 50.11
C LEU A 857 2.14 -40.87 50.32
N ALA A 858 3.13 -40.14 49.80
CA ALA A 858 4.54 -40.40 50.06
C ALA A 858 4.84 -40.32 51.57
N ALA A 859 4.46 -39.23 52.26
CA ALA A 859 4.66 -39.07 53.70
C ALA A 859 3.94 -40.15 54.53
N ARG A 860 2.79 -40.66 54.07
CA ARG A 860 2.14 -41.83 54.70
C ARG A 860 2.94 -43.12 54.51
N ILE A 861 3.58 -43.33 53.36
CA ILE A 861 4.45 -44.50 53.14
C ILE A 861 5.78 -44.35 53.91
N TYR A 862 6.39 -43.16 53.91
CA TYR A 862 7.57 -42.87 54.74
C TYR A 862 7.24 -42.83 56.24
N GLY A 863 5.99 -42.58 56.64
CA GLY A 863 5.49 -42.79 58.01
C GLY A 863 5.33 -44.27 58.35
N ASN A 864 4.78 -45.08 57.44
CA ASN A 864 4.72 -46.55 57.57
C ASN A 864 6.11 -47.22 57.62
N ILE A 865 7.14 -46.57 57.03
CA ILE A 865 8.55 -47.01 57.01
C ILE A 865 9.41 -46.31 58.09
N ASN A 866 8.91 -45.19 58.65
CA ASN A 866 9.51 -44.32 59.68
C ASN A 866 10.79 -43.57 59.27
N ASP A 867 10.75 -42.77 58.19
CA ASP A 867 11.83 -41.86 57.76
C ASP A 867 11.36 -40.38 57.70
N ILE A 868 11.87 -39.56 58.63
CA ILE A 868 11.54 -38.13 58.75
C ILE A 868 12.48 -37.25 57.89
N LYS A 869 13.72 -37.68 57.63
CA LYS A 869 14.69 -36.84 56.90
C LYS A 869 14.32 -36.79 55.41
N ALA A 870 13.96 -37.92 54.82
CA ALA A 870 13.43 -37.96 53.47
C ALA A 870 12.18 -37.09 53.31
N MET A 871 11.31 -37.07 54.33
CA MET A 871 10.08 -36.27 54.35
C MET A 871 10.36 -34.75 54.35
N ALA A 872 11.24 -34.26 55.22
CA ALA A 872 11.60 -32.84 55.25
C ALA A 872 12.25 -32.37 53.93
N GLN A 873 13.18 -33.16 53.39
CA GLN A 873 13.85 -32.84 52.13
C GLN A 873 12.90 -32.92 50.92
N MET A 874 11.89 -33.79 50.97
CA MET A 874 10.82 -33.89 49.98
C MET A 874 9.97 -32.61 49.93
N HIS A 875 9.51 -32.06 51.07
CA HIS A 875 8.72 -30.81 51.06
C HIS A 875 9.54 -29.59 50.59
N VAL A 876 10.84 -29.52 50.92
CA VAL A 876 11.73 -28.45 50.39
C VAL A 876 11.96 -28.60 48.89
N ALA A 877 12.25 -29.81 48.40
CA ALA A 877 12.42 -30.07 46.97
C ALA A 877 11.14 -29.87 46.15
N ALA A 878 9.97 -29.94 46.80
CA ALA A 878 8.67 -29.63 46.22
C ALA A 878 8.35 -28.13 46.15
N GLY A 879 9.09 -27.28 46.89
CA GLY A 879 8.69 -25.89 47.14
C GLY A 879 7.40 -25.76 47.96
N HIS A 880 7.06 -26.77 48.77
CA HIS A 880 5.92 -26.75 49.69
C HIS A 880 6.30 -25.96 50.95
N TRP A 881 6.50 -24.65 50.79
CA TRP A 881 7.09 -23.80 51.83
C TRP A 881 6.27 -23.73 53.12
N THR A 882 4.94 -23.80 53.06
CA THR A 882 4.07 -23.85 54.26
C THR A 882 4.33 -25.10 55.10
N ASP A 883 4.36 -26.28 54.48
CA ASP A 883 4.69 -27.55 55.15
C ASP A 883 6.14 -27.53 55.66
N ALA A 884 7.07 -27.00 54.87
CA ALA A 884 8.48 -26.91 55.21
C ALA A 884 8.76 -25.92 56.36
N PHE A 885 8.06 -24.78 56.42
CA PHE A 885 8.10 -23.86 57.57
C PHE A 885 7.49 -24.52 58.80
N ALA A 886 6.33 -25.20 58.68
CA ALA A 886 5.75 -25.96 59.78
C ALA A 886 6.66 -27.10 60.30
N ILE A 887 7.53 -27.67 59.44
CA ILE A 887 8.59 -28.61 59.83
C ILE A 887 9.76 -27.86 60.50
N ALA A 888 10.19 -26.71 59.99
CA ALA A 888 11.27 -25.90 60.55
C ALA A 888 10.92 -25.34 61.95
N ASP A 889 9.69 -24.85 62.14
CA ASP A 889 9.19 -24.33 63.41
C ASP A 889 9.08 -25.43 64.47
N ARG A 890 8.66 -26.65 64.05
CA ARG A 890 8.63 -27.84 64.92
C ARG A 890 10.02 -28.41 65.20
N TYR A 891 10.97 -28.23 64.28
CA TYR A 891 12.32 -28.78 64.35
C TYR A 891 13.37 -27.72 63.96
N PRO A 892 13.72 -26.78 64.85
CA PRO A 892 14.58 -25.61 64.54
C PRO A 892 15.98 -25.91 63.98
N LYS A 893 16.41 -27.18 63.98
CA LYS A 893 17.65 -27.64 63.35
C LYS A 893 17.63 -27.57 61.82
N PHE A 894 16.46 -27.41 61.19
CA PHE A 894 16.30 -27.42 59.73
C PHE A 894 15.87 -26.05 59.15
N VAL A 895 15.95 -24.96 59.91
CA VAL A 895 15.55 -23.61 59.45
C VAL A 895 16.38 -23.13 58.26
N GLU A 896 17.71 -23.33 58.29
CA GLU A 896 18.58 -22.97 57.15
C GLU A 896 18.31 -23.85 55.91
N ASP A 897 18.05 -25.15 56.11
CA ASP A 897 17.70 -26.11 55.04
C ASP A 897 16.40 -25.73 54.30
N VAL A 898 15.54 -24.88 54.88
CA VAL A 898 14.28 -24.41 54.26
C VAL A 898 14.40 -22.98 53.71
N TYR A 899 14.87 -22.00 54.51
CA TYR A 899 14.85 -20.60 54.08
C TYR A 899 15.93 -20.23 53.05
N LEU A 900 17.08 -20.92 53.04
CA LEU A 900 18.14 -20.62 52.06
C LEU A 900 17.77 -21.06 50.62
N PRO A 901 17.17 -22.25 50.39
CA PRO A 901 16.55 -22.57 49.09
C PRO A 901 15.44 -21.61 48.69
N TYR A 902 14.55 -21.21 49.62
CA TYR A 902 13.45 -20.27 49.33
C TYR A 902 13.95 -18.92 48.82
N ALA A 903 15.02 -18.37 49.41
CA ALA A 903 15.62 -17.11 48.97
C ALA A 903 16.20 -17.17 47.55
N ARG A 904 16.75 -18.33 47.15
CA ARG A 904 17.24 -18.57 45.77
C ARG A 904 16.08 -18.71 44.78
N HIS A 905 15.06 -19.48 45.13
CA HIS A 905 13.85 -19.67 44.33
C HIS A 905 13.12 -18.36 44.00
N LEU A 906 13.11 -17.40 44.92
CA LEU A 906 12.57 -16.05 44.67
C LEU A 906 13.47 -15.22 43.74
N ALA A 907 14.80 -15.37 43.84
CA ALA A 907 15.75 -14.68 42.95
C ALA A 907 15.71 -15.23 41.52
N GLU A 908 15.50 -16.54 41.35
CA GLU A 908 15.33 -17.21 40.04
C GLU A 908 14.01 -16.84 39.32
N ARG A 909 13.08 -16.17 40.02
CA ARG A 909 11.79 -15.70 39.49
C ARG A 909 11.75 -14.18 39.26
N ASP A 910 12.90 -13.52 39.29
CA ASP A 910 13.06 -12.06 39.27
C ASP A 910 12.30 -11.32 40.39
N GLN A 911 11.78 -12.02 41.41
CA GLN A 911 11.12 -11.47 42.60
C GLN A 911 12.14 -10.95 43.61
N PHE A 912 13.14 -10.20 43.15
CA PHE A 912 14.35 -9.88 43.92
C PHE A 912 14.09 -9.13 45.23
N LEU A 913 13.02 -8.34 45.32
CA LEU A 913 12.61 -7.63 46.55
C LEU A 913 12.06 -8.58 47.63
N GLU A 914 11.50 -9.71 47.23
CA GLU A 914 11.09 -10.79 48.14
C GLU A 914 12.28 -11.70 48.46
N ALA A 915 13.11 -11.99 47.45
CA ALA A 915 14.36 -12.73 47.63
C ALA A 915 15.27 -12.04 48.67
N GLN A 916 15.42 -10.71 48.61
CA GLN A 916 16.14 -9.91 49.60
C GLN A 916 15.63 -10.18 51.04
N LYS A 917 14.31 -10.16 51.24
CA LYS A 917 13.66 -10.44 52.54
C LYS A 917 13.88 -11.89 52.99
N ALA A 918 13.86 -12.85 52.07
CA ALA A 918 14.13 -14.25 52.35
C ALA A 918 15.61 -14.52 52.69
N TYR A 919 16.57 -13.89 52.00
CA TYR A 919 17.99 -13.92 52.36
C TYR A 919 18.24 -13.35 53.76
N HIS A 920 17.53 -12.28 54.14
CA HIS A 920 17.59 -11.74 55.50
C HIS A 920 17.04 -12.73 56.54
N LYS A 921 15.88 -13.38 56.29
CA LYS A 921 15.37 -14.47 57.15
C LYS A 921 16.31 -15.67 57.24
N ALA A 922 17.11 -15.94 56.21
CA ALA A 922 18.15 -16.97 56.19
C ALA A 922 19.50 -16.53 56.80
N GLY A 923 19.62 -15.29 57.32
CA GLY A 923 20.86 -14.76 57.91
C GLY A 923 21.97 -14.41 56.90
N ARG A 924 21.62 -14.10 55.64
CA ARG A 924 22.54 -13.87 54.52
C ARG A 924 22.55 -12.40 54.03
N ASP A 925 22.53 -11.46 54.97
CA ASP A 925 22.36 -10.02 54.76
C ASP A 925 23.30 -9.34 53.75
N GLN A 926 24.49 -9.89 53.52
CA GLN A 926 25.43 -9.35 52.53
C GLN A 926 25.04 -9.69 51.08
N GLU A 927 24.36 -10.80 50.87
CA GLU A 927 23.93 -11.26 49.53
C GLU A 927 22.70 -10.44 49.10
N ALA A 928 21.78 -10.20 50.04
CA ALA A 928 20.64 -9.29 49.89
C ALA A 928 21.04 -7.87 49.42
N LEU A 929 22.15 -7.30 49.93
CA LEU A 929 22.65 -6.00 49.48
C LEU A 929 23.17 -6.02 48.03
N ARG A 930 23.98 -7.03 47.67
CA ARG A 930 24.59 -7.11 46.32
C ARG A 930 23.54 -7.21 45.22
N VAL A 931 22.46 -7.97 45.47
CA VAL A 931 21.32 -8.08 44.56
C VAL A 931 20.71 -6.69 44.31
N LEU A 932 20.46 -5.91 45.35
CA LEU A 932 19.89 -4.56 45.20
C LEU A 932 20.84 -3.58 44.50
N GLU A 933 22.15 -3.62 44.82
CA GLU A 933 23.16 -2.81 44.13
C GLU A 933 23.24 -3.16 42.63
N GLN A 934 23.18 -4.44 42.25
CA GLN A 934 23.15 -4.87 40.84
C GLN A 934 21.87 -4.41 40.12
N LEU A 935 20.70 -4.48 40.76
CA LEU A 935 19.44 -4.00 40.18
C LEU A 935 19.44 -2.49 39.94
N THR A 936 20.07 -1.69 40.82
CA THR A 936 20.23 -0.25 40.55
C THR A 936 21.06 0.01 39.29
N GLY A 937 22.14 -0.74 39.08
CA GLY A 937 22.97 -0.63 37.87
C GLY A 937 22.20 -1.02 36.60
N ASN A 938 21.62 -2.22 36.59
CA ASN A 938 20.87 -2.73 35.44
C ASN A 938 19.71 -1.81 35.03
N ALA A 939 18.96 -1.25 35.99
CA ALA A 939 17.86 -0.34 35.68
C ALA A 939 18.32 0.98 35.03
N VAL A 940 19.54 1.46 35.34
CA VAL A 940 20.14 2.63 34.66
C VAL A 940 20.58 2.26 33.24
N ASP A 941 21.28 1.15 33.06
CA ASP A 941 21.75 0.70 31.74
C ASP A 941 20.59 0.32 30.79
N GLU A 942 19.50 -0.22 31.32
CA GLU A 942 18.25 -0.51 30.61
C GLU A 942 17.40 0.75 30.29
N ASN A 943 17.79 1.93 30.79
CA ASN A 943 17.05 3.20 30.66
C ASN A 943 15.68 3.21 31.38
N ARG A 944 15.51 2.40 32.44
CA ARG A 944 14.31 2.30 33.28
C ARG A 944 14.41 3.25 34.47
N PHE A 945 14.42 4.56 34.20
CA PHE A 945 14.80 5.56 35.20
C PHE A 945 13.81 5.65 36.38
N ALA A 946 12.51 5.41 36.16
CA ALA A 946 11.52 5.26 37.22
C ALA A 946 11.85 4.10 38.19
N ASP A 947 12.37 2.96 37.71
CA ASP A 947 12.81 1.84 38.55
C ASP A 947 14.16 2.13 39.21
N ALA A 948 15.10 2.74 38.48
CA ALA A 948 16.40 3.17 39.03
C ALA A 948 16.22 4.14 40.20
N GLY A 949 15.29 5.10 40.09
CA GLY A 949 14.94 6.03 41.17
C GLY A 949 14.42 5.30 42.42
N TYR A 950 13.46 4.38 42.24
CA TYR A 950 12.90 3.58 43.33
C TYR A 950 13.95 2.65 43.99
N TYR A 951 14.77 1.95 43.21
CA TYR A 951 15.82 1.08 43.76
C TYR A 951 16.92 1.89 44.47
N HIS A 952 17.29 3.09 43.98
CA HIS A 952 18.21 3.97 44.69
C HIS A 952 17.62 4.51 46.00
N TRP A 953 16.30 4.77 46.07
CA TRP A 953 15.63 5.09 47.33
C TRP A 953 15.70 3.91 48.32
N LEU A 954 15.37 2.69 47.89
CA LEU A 954 15.44 1.50 48.74
C LEU A 954 16.87 1.19 49.22
N LEU A 955 17.86 1.35 48.34
CA LEU A 955 19.29 1.21 48.69
C LEU A 955 19.71 2.27 49.71
N SER A 956 19.18 3.50 49.60
CA SER A 956 19.42 4.54 50.60
C SER A 956 18.85 4.13 51.97
N MET A 957 17.63 3.58 52.04
CA MET A 957 17.05 3.07 53.30
C MET A 957 17.90 1.94 53.90
N GLN A 958 18.37 1.00 53.08
CA GLN A 958 19.23 -0.12 53.52
C GLN A 958 20.63 0.32 54.00
N TYR A 959 21.17 1.42 53.47
CA TYR A 959 22.37 2.06 54.02
C TYR A 959 22.08 2.84 55.31
N LEU A 960 20.88 3.45 55.43
CA LEU A 960 20.47 4.21 56.61
C LEU A 960 20.21 3.29 57.81
N GLU A 961 19.54 2.15 57.61
CA GLU A 961 19.35 1.12 58.65
C GLU A 961 20.69 0.61 59.18
N ARG A 962 21.61 0.21 58.29
CA ARG A 962 22.97 -0.23 58.66
C ARG A 962 23.87 0.90 59.15
N SER A 963 23.50 2.17 58.98
CA SER A 963 24.28 3.30 59.51
C SER A 963 24.25 3.38 61.05
N LYS A 964 23.27 2.72 61.67
CA LYS A 964 23.20 2.50 63.14
C LYS A 964 24.41 1.71 63.64
N ASP A 965 24.82 0.68 62.90
CA ASP A 965 25.98 -0.15 63.23
C ASP A 965 27.29 0.39 62.63
N ASN A 966 27.21 1.09 61.49
CA ASN A 966 28.37 1.61 60.77
C ASN A 966 28.12 3.01 60.14
N PRO A 967 28.47 4.10 60.87
CA PRO A 967 28.26 5.48 60.41
C PRO A 967 28.93 5.85 59.08
N SER A 968 29.90 5.08 58.58
CA SER A 968 30.54 5.34 57.27
C SER A 968 29.60 5.19 56.07
N LEU A 969 28.39 4.65 56.27
CA LEU A 969 27.35 4.53 55.25
C LEU A 969 26.51 5.80 55.04
N ILE A 970 26.56 6.79 55.94
CA ILE A 970 25.76 8.02 55.85
C ILE A 970 26.04 8.83 54.56
N PRO A 971 27.30 9.00 54.10
CA PRO A 971 27.58 9.62 52.80
C PRO A 971 27.01 8.83 51.61
N LYS A 972 26.96 7.50 51.70
CA LYS A 972 26.33 6.66 50.66
C LYS A 972 24.82 6.85 50.65
N TYR A 973 24.18 6.90 51.82
CA TYR A 973 22.75 7.25 51.94
C TYR A 973 22.44 8.56 51.20
N HIS A 974 23.17 9.65 51.47
CA HIS A 974 22.94 10.93 50.80
C HIS A 974 23.19 10.88 49.29
N ALA A 975 24.20 10.12 48.83
CA ALA A 975 24.45 9.93 47.41
C ALA A 975 23.30 9.16 46.71
N SER A 976 22.86 8.04 47.28
CA SER A 976 21.75 7.23 46.75
C SER A 976 20.41 7.96 46.80
N ALA A 977 20.11 8.67 47.89
CA ALA A 977 18.89 9.49 48.00
C ALA A 977 18.87 10.62 46.97
N LYS A 978 20.01 11.28 46.69
CA LYS A 978 20.11 12.28 45.63
C LYS A 978 19.96 11.66 44.23
N LEU A 979 20.52 10.47 43.99
CA LEU A 979 20.31 9.76 42.72
C LEU A 979 18.85 9.35 42.53
N ALA A 980 18.15 8.96 43.60
CA ALA A 980 16.72 8.65 43.55
C ALA A 980 15.89 9.87 43.07
N ASP A 981 16.10 11.03 43.68
CA ASP A 981 15.46 12.29 43.28
C ASP A 981 15.77 12.67 41.82
N VAL A 982 17.04 12.51 41.39
CA VAL A 982 17.47 12.85 40.04
C VAL A 982 16.86 11.90 39.00
N TYR A 983 16.89 10.58 39.21
CA TYR A 983 16.34 9.63 38.23
C TYR A 983 14.81 9.69 38.15
N TYR A 984 14.14 9.94 39.27
CA TYR A 984 12.69 10.18 39.29
C TYR A 984 12.28 11.38 38.41
N ALA A 985 12.98 12.52 38.54
CA ALA A 985 12.75 13.68 37.67
C ALA A 985 13.24 13.45 36.21
N TYR A 986 14.31 12.66 36.02
CA TYR A 986 14.88 12.36 34.71
C TYR A 986 13.92 11.55 33.82
N ASP A 987 13.17 10.60 34.39
CA ASP A 987 12.27 9.71 33.65
C ASP A 987 11.24 10.50 32.81
N ALA A 988 10.52 11.44 33.44
CA ALA A 988 9.56 12.32 32.77
C ALA A 988 10.19 13.14 31.61
N ILE A 989 11.43 13.59 31.78
CA ILE A 989 12.16 14.36 30.76
C ILE A 989 12.63 13.44 29.62
N PHE A 990 13.11 12.24 29.92
CA PHE A 990 13.48 11.21 28.95
C PHE A 990 12.28 10.79 28.10
N LEU A 991 11.10 10.64 28.69
CA LEU A 991 9.84 10.44 27.98
C LEU A 991 9.52 11.63 27.05
N TYR A 992 9.63 12.88 27.51
CA TYR A 992 9.47 14.08 26.65
C TYR A 992 10.51 14.17 25.50
N CYS A 993 11.68 13.55 25.64
CA CYS A 993 12.67 13.51 24.57
C CYS A 993 12.32 12.50 23.48
N ASN A 994 11.77 11.34 23.87
CA ASN A 994 11.67 10.16 23.03
C ASN A 994 10.24 9.81 22.57
N GLN A 995 9.21 10.32 23.26
CA GLN A 995 7.81 10.07 22.93
C GLN A 995 7.14 11.31 22.30
N PRO A 996 6.22 11.13 21.34
CA PRO A 996 5.57 12.25 20.62
C PRO A 996 4.49 12.98 21.44
N PHE A 997 4.08 12.43 22.59
CA PHE A 997 3.07 13.00 23.50
C PHE A 997 3.56 12.84 24.94
N THR A 998 3.19 13.76 25.83
CA THR A 998 3.56 13.73 27.25
C THR A 998 2.36 13.84 28.17
N ARG A 999 2.48 13.25 29.37
CA ARG A 999 1.50 13.38 30.46
C ARG A 999 1.59 14.74 31.17
N HIS A 1000 2.81 15.26 31.31
CA HIS A 1000 3.10 16.51 32.04
C HIS A 1000 2.96 17.75 31.15
N SER A 1001 2.64 18.89 31.78
CA SER A 1001 2.63 20.19 31.11
C SER A 1001 4.06 20.65 30.76
N PRO A 1002 4.23 21.57 29.80
CA PRO A 1002 5.55 22.14 29.51
C PRO A 1002 6.17 22.87 30.70
N GLU A 1003 5.37 23.42 31.61
CA GLU A 1003 5.82 24.13 32.82
C GLU A 1003 6.33 23.15 33.88
N THR A 1004 5.59 22.07 34.16
CA THR A 1004 6.06 20.94 34.98
C THR A 1004 7.37 20.37 34.43
N LEU A 1005 7.46 20.19 33.10
CA LEU A 1005 8.69 19.71 32.45
C LEU A 1005 9.84 20.73 32.52
N LEU A 1006 9.56 22.05 32.51
CA LEU A 1006 10.59 23.08 32.72
C LEU A 1006 11.14 23.03 34.15
N ASN A 1007 10.27 22.89 35.14
CA ASN A 1007 10.63 22.79 36.56
C ASN A 1007 11.47 21.53 36.84
N MET A 1008 11.06 20.37 36.29
CA MET A 1008 11.85 19.13 36.31
C MET A 1008 13.21 19.30 35.61
N ALA A 1009 13.27 20.02 34.48
CA ALA A 1009 14.45 20.11 33.61
C ALA A 1009 15.64 20.94 34.14
N SER A 1010 15.62 21.38 35.40
CA SER A 1010 16.68 22.15 36.07
C SER A 1010 18.11 21.57 35.99
N LEU A 1011 18.26 20.29 35.62
CA LEU A 1011 19.53 19.58 35.48
C LEU A 1011 19.94 19.25 34.02
N ILE A 1012 19.08 19.47 33.02
CA ILE A 1012 19.32 19.03 31.63
C ILE A 1012 19.27 20.23 30.66
N ASN A 1013 20.43 20.82 30.41
CA ASN A 1013 20.56 22.06 29.61
C ASN A 1013 19.87 22.00 28.22
N TYR A 1014 19.83 20.84 27.56
CA TYR A 1014 19.27 20.73 26.19
C TYR A 1014 17.74 20.79 26.16
N THR A 1015 17.06 20.07 27.06
CA THR A 1015 15.60 20.10 27.15
C THR A 1015 15.12 21.41 27.76
N MET A 1016 15.84 21.92 28.77
CA MET A 1016 15.57 23.23 29.36
C MET A 1016 15.62 24.35 28.31
N ALA A 1017 16.59 24.32 27.39
CA ALA A 1017 16.62 25.23 26.24
C ALA A 1017 15.41 25.05 25.30
N ARG A 1018 15.03 23.81 24.98
CA ARG A 1018 13.93 23.50 24.04
C ARG A 1018 12.60 24.01 24.57
N ILE A 1019 12.30 23.73 25.83
CA ILE A 1019 11.08 24.12 26.53
C ILE A 1019 11.08 25.64 26.77
N GLY A 1020 12.20 26.21 27.25
CA GLY A 1020 12.31 27.65 27.49
C GLY A 1020 12.08 28.51 26.23
N ARG A 1021 12.50 28.02 25.06
CA ARG A 1021 12.18 28.64 23.76
C ARG A 1021 10.68 28.66 23.45
N GLU A 1022 9.95 27.61 23.85
CA GLU A 1022 8.53 27.43 23.55
C GLU A 1022 7.64 28.23 24.52
N LEU A 1023 8.02 28.33 25.79
CA LEU A 1023 7.33 29.13 26.81
C LEU A 1023 7.74 30.62 26.82
N GLY A 1024 8.82 31.01 26.14
CA GLY A 1024 9.28 32.41 26.06
C GLY A 1024 10.34 32.83 27.09
N ALA A 1025 10.91 31.87 27.83
CA ALA A 1025 12.10 32.06 28.67
C ALA A 1025 13.38 32.15 27.81
N TYR A 1026 13.49 33.20 26.98
CA TYR A 1026 14.55 33.34 25.97
C TYR A 1026 15.94 33.65 26.54
N LYS A 1027 16.02 34.22 27.75
CA LYS A 1027 17.29 34.50 28.43
C LYS A 1027 17.81 33.26 29.13
N LEU A 1028 16.93 32.48 29.78
CA LEU A 1028 17.25 31.12 30.25
C LEU A 1028 17.76 30.26 29.10
N ALA A 1029 16.97 30.16 28.01
CA ALA A 1029 17.29 29.30 26.88
C ALA A 1029 18.62 29.68 26.20
N ARG A 1030 19.02 30.97 26.23
CA ARG A 1030 20.32 31.44 25.73
C ARG A 1030 21.47 30.99 26.63
N ASP A 1031 21.38 31.21 27.95
CA ASP A 1031 22.41 30.78 28.92
C ASP A 1031 22.62 29.26 28.87
N THR A 1032 21.55 28.47 28.80
CA THR A 1032 21.66 27.01 28.65
C THR A 1032 22.35 26.57 27.35
N LEU A 1033 22.19 27.31 26.24
CA LEU A 1033 22.85 27.02 24.97
C LEU A 1033 24.31 27.46 24.94
N ASP A 1034 24.63 28.63 25.50
CA ASP A 1034 26.02 29.07 25.64
C ASP A 1034 26.80 28.14 26.62
N ARG A 1035 26.13 27.57 27.63
CA ARG A 1035 26.68 26.46 28.45
C ARG A 1035 26.88 25.17 27.66
N LEU A 1036 25.92 24.77 26.82
CA LEU A 1036 26.05 23.60 25.94
C LEU A 1036 27.18 23.73 24.91
N GLY A 1037 27.45 24.94 24.41
CA GLY A 1037 28.58 25.21 23.51
C GLY A 1037 29.96 24.94 24.13
N ASN A 1038 30.05 24.92 25.47
CA ASN A 1038 31.26 24.54 26.21
C ASN A 1038 31.35 23.02 26.49
N LEU A 1039 30.37 22.23 26.07
CA LEU A 1039 30.29 20.78 26.25
C LEU A 1039 30.38 20.04 24.90
N ARG A 1040 30.78 18.77 24.91
CA ARG A 1040 30.79 17.93 23.70
C ARG A 1040 29.38 17.44 23.37
N VAL A 1041 28.65 18.23 22.59
CA VAL A 1041 27.32 17.86 22.05
C VAL A 1041 27.44 16.65 21.11
N PRO A 1042 26.57 15.62 21.21
CA PRO A 1042 26.57 14.49 20.29
C PRO A 1042 26.28 14.91 18.82
N PRO A 1043 26.92 14.32 17.80
CA PRO A 1043 26.77 14.74 16.39
C PRO A 1043 25.33 14.72 15.85
N ARG A 1044 24.44 13.91 16.44
CA ARG A 1044 23.01 13.89 16.10
C ARG A 1044 22.27 15.17 16.51
N LEU A 1045 22.63 15.75 17.66
CA LEU A 1045 21.98 16.93 18.24
C LEU A 1045 22.70 18.24 17.88
N GLN A 1046 23.95 18.17 17.39
CA GLN A 1046 24.78 19.33 17.10
C GLN A 1046 24.08 20.34 16.16
N ARG A 1047 23.46 19.87 15.06
CA ARG A 1047 22.73 20.74 14.12
C ARG A 1047 21.56 21.46 14.77
N ASP A 1048 20.81 20.78 15.63
CA ASP A 1048 19.64 21.34 16.31
C ASP A 1048 20.08 22.40 17.33
N VAL A 1049 21.14 22.14 18.08
CA VAL A 1049 21.77 23.10 19.01
C VAL A 1049 22.30 24.33 18.25
N GLU A 1050 22.99 24.16 17.13
CA GLU A 1050 23.51 25.26 16.29
C GLU A 1050 22.36 26.13 15.73
N LEU A 1051 21.36 25.52 15.09
CA LEU A 1051 20.18 26.21 14.56
C LEU A 1051 19.40 26.95 15.65
N MET A 1052 19.23 26.32 16.81
CA MET A 1052 18.46 26.88 17.92
C MET A 1052 19.22 28.02 18.63
N THR A 1053 20.55 27.96 18.67
CA THR A 1053 21.40 29.06 19.15
C THR A 1053 21.27 30.30 18.26
N VAL A 1054 21.25 30.13 16.93
CA VAL A 1054 20.99 31.24 15.98
C VAL A 1054 19.59 31.82 16.18
N ASN A 1055 18.57 30.97 16.30
CA ASN A 1055 17.17 31.38 16.49
C ASN A 1055 16.97 32.18 17.79
N ILE A 1056 17.48 31.69 18.92
CA ILE A 1056 17.35 32.37 20.22
C ILE A 1056 18.18 33.65 20.27
N ARG A 1057 19.30 33.77 19.54
CA ARG A 1057 20.05 35.03 19.44
C ARG A 1057 19.28 36.14 18.71
N ALA A 1058 18.27 35.81 17.91
CA ALA A 1058 17.34 36.77 17.31
C ALA A 1058 16.14 37.17 18.20
N LYS A 1059 16.01 36.60 19.41
CA LYS A 1059 14.96 36.91 20.39
C LYS A 1059 15.41 37.96 21.42
N PRO A 1060 14.49 38.68 22.11
CA PRO A 1060 14.85 39.59 23.20
C PRO A 1060 15.56 38.85 24.34
N PHE A 1061 16.42 39.56 25.09
CA PHE A 1061 17.16 39.01 26.23
C PHE A 1061 16.37 39.17 27.54
N SER A 1062 15.16 38.63 27.54
CA SER A 1062 14.21 38.63 28.66
C SER A 1062 13.48 37.27 28.70
N ASP A 1063 13.05 36.89 29.89
CA ASP A 1063 12.14 35.77 30.10
C ASP A 1063 10.72 36.32 30.32
N ALA A 1064 9.67 35.52 30.10
CA ALA A 1064 8.29 35.92 30.39
C ALA A 1064 8.08 36.06 31.91
N GLU A 1065 7.38 37.11 32.35
CA GLU A 1065 7.25 37.45 33.78
C GLU A 1065 6.43 36.41 34.57
N ASP A 1066 5.43 35.81 33.94
CA ASP A 1066 4.55 34.79 34.53
C ASP A 1066 5.30 33.50 34.90
N LEU A 1067 6.44 33.21 34.25
CA LEU A 1067 7.26 32.03 34.51
C LEU A 1067 8.27 32.23 35.65
N LEU A 1068 8.41 33.43 36.20
CA LEU A 1068 9.50 33.75 37.13
C LEU A 1068 9.16 33.29 38.57
N PRO A 1069 9.85 32.27 39.13
CA PRO A 1069 9.47 31.66 40.41
C PRO A 1069 9.40 32.68 41.56
N VAL A 1070 8.18 32.89 42.08
CA VAL A 1070 7.90 33.76 43.22
C VAL A 1070 8.39 33.09 44.50
N CYS A 1071 9.25 33.77 45.27
CA CYS A 1071 9.62 33.27 46.59
C CYS A 1071 8.59 33.71 47.63
N HIS A 1072 7.77 32.74 48.07
CA HIS A 1072 6.69 32.91 49.06
C HIS A 1072 7.13 33.54 50.40
N ARG A 1073 8.43 33.53 50.75
CA ARG A 1073 8.96 34.23 51.93
C ARG A 1073 9.14 35.73 51.74
N CYS A 1074 9.56 36.17 50.56
CA CYS A 1074 9.96 37.56 50.34
C CYS A 1074 9.00 38.35 49.43
N GLY A 1075 8.16 37.66 48.64
CA GLY A 1075 7.23 38.23 47.68
C GLY A 1075 7.90 38.73 46.39
N LEU A 1076 9.09 38.21 46.05
CA LEU A 1076 9.85 38.62 44.86
C LEU A 1076 10.05 37.46 43.89
N ASN A 1077 9.84 37.75 42.61
CA ASN A 1077 10.11 36.86 41.47
C ASN A 1077 11.62 36.64 41.33
N ASN A 1078 12.03 35.39 41.10
CA ASN A 1078 13.43 35.00 40.91
C ASN A 1078 13.71 34.72 39.43
N PRO A 1079 14.94 34.95 38.93
CA PRO A 1079 15.30 34.54 37.58
C PRO A 1079 15.28 33.02 37.46
N LEU A 1080 14.78 32.47 36.35
CA LEU A 1080 14.75 31.02 36.08
C LEU A 1080 16.14 30.32 36.09
N THR A 1081 17.23 31.07 36.15
CA THR A 1081 18.59 30.57 36.36
C THR A 1081 18.99 30.43 37.83
N CYS A 1082 18.08 30.68 38.79
CA CYS A 1082 18.30 30.38 40.20
C CYS A 1082 18.33 28.86 40.45
N GLY A 1083 19.14 28.43 41.42
CA GLY A 1083 19.09 27.06 41.91
C GLY A 1083 17.94 26.85 42.90
N MET A 1084 18.07 25.83 43.75
CA MET A 1084 17.11 25.45 44.80
C MET A 1084 16.95 26.50 45.94
N ASN A 1085 17.37 27.75 45.74
CA ASN A 1085 17.37 28.81 46.75
C ASN A 1085 17.02 30.17 46.11
N CYS A 1086 16.20 30.96 46.81
CA CYS A 1086 15.87 32.33 46.41
C CYS A 1086 17.12 33.22 46.35
N VAL A 1087 17.29 33.97 45.24
CA VAL A 1087 18.44 34.86 45.04
C VAL A 1087 18.43 36.04 46.04
N HIS A 1088 17.24 36.47 46.47
CA HIS A 1088 17.05 37.64 47.33
C HIS A 1088 17.14 37.33 48.83
N CYS A 1089 16.56 36.21 49.30
CA CYS A 1089 16.51 35.85 50.73
C CYS A 1089 17.20 34.52 51.09
N LYS A 1090 17.87 33.85 50.14
CA LYS A 1090 18.60 32.57 50.28
C LYS A 1090 17.82 31.35 50.80
N THR A 1091 16.56 31.53 51.16
CA THR A 1091 15.67 30.45 51.62
C THR A 1091 15.56 29.38 50.55
N ALA A 1092 15.62 28.11 50.96
CA ALA A 1092 15.47 26.97 50.06
C ALA A 1092 14.05 26.90 49.49
N PHE A 1093 13.92 26.36 48.28
CA PHE A 1093 12.64 26.05 47.66
C PHE A 1093 12.30 24.58 47.91
N GLU A 1094 11.21 24.32 48.61
CA GLU A 1094 10.58 23.00 48.67
C GLU A 1094 9.65 22.85 47.46
N HIS A 1095 9.71 21.69 46.80
CA HIS A 1095 9.01 21.46 45.54
C HIS A 1095 7.99 20.32 45.67
N SER A 1096 6.84 20.44 44.99
CA SER A 1096 5.88 19.35 44.86
C SER A 1096 6.51 18.21 44.05
N PHE A 1097 6.64 17.01 44.61
CA PHE A 1097 7.22 15.87 43.87
C PHE A 1097 6.28 15.29 42.78
N ALA A 1098 5.15 15.94 42.47
CA ALA A 1098 4.31 15.62 41.30
C ALA A 1098 4.51 16.62 40.14
N THR A 1099 4.44 17.93 40.42
CA THR A 1099 4.48 19.01 39.42
C THR A 1099 5.81 19.78 39.38
N PHE A 1100 6.69 19.54 40.35
CA PHE A 1100 7.94 20.26 40.60
C PHE A 1100 7.77 21.78 40.80
N GLU A 1101 6.55 22.24 41.06
CA GLU A 1101 6.28 23.63 41.43
C GLU A 1101 6.73 23.94 42.87
N ILE A 1102 7.09 25.21 43.10
CA ILE A 1102 7.59 25.68 44.40
C ILE A 1102 6.42 25.86 45.36
N LEU A 1103 6.37 25.00 46.38
CA LEU A 1103 5.34 25.02 47.41
C LEU A 1103 5.50 26.25 48.33
N PRO A 1104 4.40 26.77 48.92
CA PRO A 1104 4.42 27.84 49.93
C PRO A 1104 5.04 27.44 51.29
N LEU A 1105 5.88 26.40 51.33
CA LEU A 1105 6.53 25.90 52.53
C LEU A 1105 7.83 26.65 52.82
N ILE A 1106 8.06 26.98 54.09
CA ILE A 1106 9.34 27.51 54.59
C ILE A 1106 9.79 26.68 55.78
N GLU A 1107 11.02 26.17 55.74
CA GLU A 1107 11.63 25.50 56.89
C GLU A 1107 11.91 26.48 58.04
N PHE A 1108 11.53 26.07 59.25
CA PHE A 1108 11.99 26.68 60.48
C PHE A 1108 12.72 25.66 61.35
N THR A 1109 13.50 26.16 62.29
CA THR A 1109 14.21 25.38 63.30
C THR A 1109 13.55 25.59 64.65
N VAL A 1110 13.60 24.56 65.50
CA VAL A 1110 13.18 24.64 66.91
C VAL A 1110 14.42 24.91 67.76
N ASP A 1111 14.25 25.66 68.86
CA ASP A 1111 15.35 25.89 69.81
C ASP A 1111 15.91 24.60 70.42
N GLU A 1112 17.22 24.59 70.67
CA GLU A 1112 17.98 23.39 71.06
C GLU A 1112 17.61 22.84 72.46
N ASP A 1113 16.91 23.64 73.28
CA ASP A 1113 16.38 23.28 74.60
C ASP A 1113 15.01 22.56 74.56
N ILE A 1114 14.44 22.31 73.36
CA ILE A 1114 13.15 21.63 73.18
C ILE A 1114 13.38 20.30 72.43
N PRO A 1115 13.11 19.13 73.05
CA PRO A 1115 13.25 17.85 72.37
C PRO A 1115 12.17 17.67 71.29
N THR A 1116 12.51 16.94 70.22
CA THR A 1116 11.65 16.78 69.04
C THR A 1116 10.22 16.33 69.35
N GLU A 1117 10.05 15.43 70.33
CA GLU A 1117 8.74 14.90 70.74
C GLU A 1117 7.87 15.96 71.42
N GLU A 1118 8.48 16.83 72.24
CA GLU A 1118 7.80 17.99 72.84
C GLU A 1118 7.42 19.00 71.76
N ALA A 1119 8.33 19.29 70.82
CA ALA A 1119 8.08 20.22 69.71
C ALA A 1119 6.92 19.76 68.81
N VAL A 1120 6.81 18.46 68.52
CA VAL A 1120 5.66 17.87 67.81
C VAL A 1120 4.38 18.05 68.63
N SER A 1121 4.39 17.72 69.92
CA SER A 1121 3.23 17.83 70.81
C SER A 1121 2.70 19.26 70.94
N LEU A 1122 3.59 20.27 70.94
CA LEU A 1122 3.19 21.69 70.98
C LEU A 1122 2.52 22.13 69.66
N VAL A 1123 3.06 21.72 68.50
CA VAL A 1123 2.50 22.05 67.17
C VAL A 1123 1.18 21.31 66.88
N GLU A 1124 0.95 20.15 67.49
CA GLU A 1124 -0.28 19.39 67.33
C GLU A 1124 -1.44 19.83 68.26
N SER A 1125 -1.18 20.79 69.16
CA SER A 1125 -2.19 21.38 70.06
C SER A 1125 -3.05 22.44 69.36
N GLU A 1126 -4.25 22.73 69.89
CA GLU A 1126 -5.12 23.79 69.34
C GLU A 1126 -4.62 25.16 69.82
N PRO A 1127 -4.37 26.14 68.90
CA PRO A 1127 -3.88 27.45 69.28
C PRO A 1127 -4.96 28.28 70.01
N PRO A 1128 -4.56 29.23 70.89
CA PRO A 1128 -5.49 30.03 71.66
C PRO A 1128 -6.37 30.93 70.77
N LEU A 1129 -7.68 30.93 71.06
CA LEU A 1129 -8.78 31.55 70.28
C LEU A 1129 -8.67 33.06 69.95
N SER A 1130 -7.60 33.75 70.36
CA SER A 1130 -7.39 35.19 70.15
C SER A 1130 -6.58 35.55 68.90
N ASP A 1131 -5.88 34.60 68.26
CA ASP A 1131 -4.73 34.90 67.41
C ASP A 1131 -4.70 34.10 66.08
N SER A 1132 -5.87 33.95 65.43
CA SER A 1132 -6.12 33.08 64.26
C SER A 1132 -5.50 33.54 62.92
N ASN A 1133 -4.26 34.03 62.94
CA ASN A 1133 -3.46 34.46 61.77
C ASN A 1133 -1.97 34.66 62.11
N PHE A 1134 -1.41 33.95 63.10
CA PHE A 1134 0.00 34.11 63.48
C PHE A 1134 0.96 33.57 62.40
N ASN A 1135 1.72 34.47 61.77
CA ASN A 1135 2.76 34.12 60.80
C ASN A 1135 4.16 34.43 61.36
N PRO A 1136 4.96 33.42 61.76
CA PRO A 1136 6.27 33.62 62.41
C PRO A 1136 7.31 34.32 61.52
N PHE A 1137 7.10 34.42 60.21
CA PHE A 1137 8.05 35.03 59.28
C PHE A 1137 7.78 36.51 59.00
N GLN A 1138 6.63 37.05 59.42
CA GLN A 1138 6.14 38.38 59.02
C GLN A 1138 7.01 39.54 59.52
N ASN A 1139 7.59 39.41 60.71
CA ASN A 1139 8.45 40.43 61.35
C ASN A 1139 9.95 40.13 61.25
N VAL A 1140 10.36 39.05 60.57
CA VAL A 1140 11.77 38.62 60.50
C VAL A 1140 12.51 39.31 59.36
N SER A 1141 13.76 39.70 59.59
CA SER A 1141 14.63 40.28 58.56
C SER A 1141 14.76 39.36 57.34
N LYS A 1142 14.34 39.84 56.16
CA LYS A 1142 14.33 39.11 54.86
C LYS A 1142 15.71 38.65 54.34
N LYS A 1143 16.77 38.75 55.15
CA LYS A 1143 18.14 38.24 54.87
C LYS A 1143 18.60 37.10 55.79
N SER A 1144 17.91 36.80 56.89
CA SER A 1144 18.23 35.62 57.71
C SER A 1144 17.63 34.38 57.06
N THR A 1145 18.43 33.34 56.83
CA THR A 1145 17.90 32.02 56.44
C THR A 1145 17.15 31.43 57.62
N ASP A 1146 17.84 31.32 58.75
CA ASP A 1146 17.40 30.61 59.93
C ASP A 1146 16.34 31.42 60.66
N VAL A 1147 15.24 30.74 61.00
CA VAL A 1147 14.22 31.19 61.95
C VAL A 1147 14.15 30.11 63.03
N ARG A 1148 14.31 30.53 64.29
CA ARG A 1148 14.16 29.68 65.47
C ARG A 1148 12.85 30.05 66.14
N LEU A 1149 12.05 29.05 66.52
CA LEU A 1149 10.79 29.25 67.23
C LEU A 1149 10.88 28.68 68.65
N ASN A 1150 10.41 29.50 69.58
CA ASN A 1150 10.38 29.23 71.02
C ASN A 1150 9.08 28.48 71.39
N ARG A 1151 8.98 27.92 72.60
CA ARG A 1151 7.77 27.20 73.09
C ARG A 1151 6.48 27.98 72.84
N ASP A 1152 6.48 29.28 73.17
CA ASP A 1152 5.32 30.15 73.04
C ASP A 1152 4.90 30.38 71.57
N ASP A 1153 5.85 30.47 70.64
CA ASP A 1153 5.56 30.61 69.22
C ASP A 1153 5.01 29.31 68.60
N LEU A 1154 5.52 28.14 69.03
CA LEU A 1154 5.03 26.83 68.55
C LEU A 1154 3.56 26.61 68.90
N THR A 1155 3.13 26.99 70.11
CA THR A 1155 1.72 26.89 70.57
C THR A 1155 0.76 27.87 69.90
N ARG A 1156 1.26 28.80 69.07
CA ARG A 1156 0.44 29.75 68.30
C ARG A 1156 0.31 29.34 66.82
N LEU A 1157 0.92 28.23 66.41
CA LEU A 1157 0.79 27.70 65.06
C LEU A 1157 -0.47 26.84 64.96
N GLU A 1158 -1.21 26.98 63.86
CA GLU A 1158 -2.33 26.07 63.56
C GLU A 1158 -1.82 24.72 63.05
N LYS A 1159 -2.39 23.62 63.55
CA LYS A 1159 -2.06 22.24 63.15
C LYS A 1159 -2.10 22.00 61.64
N GLY A 1160 -2.98 22.69 60.91
CA GLY A 1160 -3.09 22.62 59.45
C GLY A 1160 -2.02 23.42 58.67
N GLN A 1161 -1.25 24.28 59.34
CA GLN A 1161 -0.24 25.14 58.71
C GLN A 1161 1.20 24.59 58.84
N VAL A 1162 1.43 23.50 59.58
CA VAL A 1162 2.77 22.94 59.79
C VAL A 1162 2.87 21.50 59.30
N ILE A 1163 3.85 21.23 58.45
CA ILE A 1163 4.18 19.89 57.95
C ILE A 1163 5.48 19.42 58.62
N ILE A 1164 5.39 18.33 59.38
CA ILE A 1164 6.50 17.73 60.12
C ILE A 1164 7.02 16.52 59.34
N LEU A 1165 8.33 16.44 59.08
CA LEU A 1165 8.97 15.35 58.33
C LEU A 1165 9.83 14.48 59.26
N HIS A 1166 9.30 13.32 59.65
CA HIS A 1166 9.94 12.41 60.61
C HIS A 1166 10.98 11.55 59.91
N LEU A 1167 12.24 12.00 59.95
CA LEU A 1167 13.37 11.26 59.41
C LEU A 1167 13.96 10.34 60.51
N PRO A 1168 14.21 9.05 60.24
CA PRO A 1168 14.71 8.12 61.25
C PRO A 1168 16.17 8.42 61.62
N ALA A 1169 16.53 8.12 62.87
CA ALA A 1169 17.88 8.30 63.38
C ALA A 1169 18.92 7.55 62.50
N PRO A 1170 20.06 8.19 62.16
CA PRO A 1170 20.66 9.37 62.79
C PRO A 1170 20.25 10.75 62.23
N LEU A 1171 19.21 10.85 61.39
CA LEU A 1171 18.77 12.14 60.81
C LEU A 1171 17.92 12.96 61.80
N LYS A 1172 17.92 14.29 61.64
CA LYS A 1172 17.03 15.20 62.38
C LYS A 1172 15.68 15.35 61.67
N THR A 1173 14.60 15.46 62.43
CA THR A 1173 13.25 15.82 61.92
C THR A 1173 13.24 17.27 61.42
N ARG A 1174 12.52 17.54 60.32
CA ARG A 1174 12.34 18.89 59.75
C ARG A 1174 10.93 19.42 60.02
N PHE A 1175 10.80 20.74 60.19
CA PHE A 1175 9.52 21.42 60.39
C PHE A 1175 9.33 22.49 59.30
N LEU A 1176 8.24 22.38 58.53
CA LEU A 1176 7.92 23.25 57.41
C LEU A 1176 6.60 23.99 57.67
N PHE A 1177 6.60 25.32 57.56
CA PHE A 1177 5.42 26.17 57.72
C PHE A 1177 4.83 26.59 56.37
N ASN A 1178 3.52 26.44 56.18
CA ASN A 1178 2.79 26.83 54.98
C ASN A 1178 2.35 28.32 55.06
N GLN A 1179 2.96 29.16 54.24
CA GLN A 1179 2.63 30.60 54.13
C GLN A 1179 1.26 30.87 53.48
N MET A 1180 0.66 29.91 52.78
CA MET A 1180 -0.64 30.07 52.12
C MET A 1180 -1.52 28.85 52.40
N PRO A 1181 -2.24 28.82 53.55
CA PRO A 1181 -3.09 27.70 53.96
C PRO A 1181 -4.24 27.38 52.98
N SER A 1182 -4.54 28.27 52.04
CA SER A 1182 -5.46 28.05 50.91
C SER A 1182 -4.93 27.06 49.86
N ILE A 1183 -3.63 26.72 49.89
CA ILE A 1183 -3.02 25.69 49.05
C ILE A 1183 -2.83 24.43 49.90
N SER A 1184 -3.54 23.37 49.52
CA SER A 1184 -3.49 22.04 50.11
C SER A 1184 -2.14 21.36 49.80
N VAL A 1185 -1.47 20.84 50.82
CA VAL A 1185 -0.16 20.18 50.70
C VAL A 1185 -0.11 18.93 51.57
N SER A 1186 0.19 17.78 50.96
CA SER A 1186 0.25 16.47 51.62
C SER A 1186 1.69 15.92 51.65
N LYS A 1187 2.00 15.12 52.68
CA LYS A 1187 3.25 14.33 52.76
C LYS A 1187 2.99 12.84 52.62
N CYS A 1188 3.92 12.10 51.99
CA CYS A 1188 3.91 10.64 52.06
C CYS A 1188 4.56 10.18 53.39
N PRO A 1189 3.92 9.28 54.17
CA PRO A 1189 4.47 8.82 55.46
C PRO A 1189 5.76 7.99 55.31
N SER A 1190 5.91 7.26 54.21
CA SER A 1190 7.03 6.30 54.03
C SER A 1190 8.32 6.94 53.52
N CYS A 1191 8.24 8.02 52.72
CA CYS A 1191 9.41 8.70 52.16
C CYS A 1191 9.59 10.16 52.60
N ASN A 1192 8.62 10.72 53.33
CA ASN A 1192 8.61 12.14 53.76
C ASN A 1192 8.74 13.16 52.60
N LYS A 1193 8.42 12.78 51.35
CA LYS A 1193 8.28 13.74 50.24
C LYS A 1193 6.94 14.48 50.34
N VAL A 1194 6.94 15.73 49.88
CA VAL A 1194 5.79 16.65 49.88
C VAL A 1194 5.26 16.91 48.47
N PHE A 1195 3.95 17.15 48.38
CA PHE A 1195 3.17 17.24 47.15
C PHE A 1195 1.98 18.18 47.37
N HIS A 1196 1.40 18.76 46.31
CA HIS A 1196 0.02 19.26 46.41
C HIS A 1196 -0.92 18.10 46.77
N SER A 1197 -1.91 18.33 47.64
CA SER A 1197 -2.78 17.25 48.11
C SER A 1197 -3.57 16.62 46.97
N ASP A 1198 -4.19 17.45 46.14
CA ASP A 1198 -5.03 17.05 45.01
C ASP A 1198 -4.26 16.19 43.98
N ASP A 1199 -3.02 16.59 43.64
CA ASP A 1199 -2.13 15.82 42.76
C ASP A 1199 -1.70 14.48 43.38
N PHE A 1200 -1.40 14.49 44.69
CA PHE A 1200 -0.95 13.30 45.40
C PHE A 1200 -2.06 12.27 45.56
N GLU A 1201 -3.27 12.71 45.95
CA GLU A 1201 -4.44 11.85 46.03
C GLU A 1201 -4.80 11.31 44.64
N MET A 1202 -4.76 12.14 43.60
CA MET A 1202 -4.97 11.71 42.22
C MET A 1202 -3.93 10.68 41.75
N ALA A 1203 -2.65 10.84 42.08
CA ALA A 1203 -1.60 9.88 41.75
C ALA A 1203 -1.76 8.55 42.51
N VAL A 1204 -2.03 8.60 43.83
CA VAL A 1204 -2.28 7.40 44.66
C VAL A 1204 -3.57 6.70 44.24
N LEU A 1205 -4.59 7.42 43.76
CA LEU A 1205 -5.81 6.83 43.17
C LEU A 1205 -5.55 6.14 41.82
N GLN A 1206 -4.58 6.61 41.02
CA GLN A 1206 -4.24 6.03 39.73
C GLN A 1206 -3.32 4.81 39.85
N GLU A 1207 -2.33 4.85 40.76
CA GLU A 1207 -1.30 3.80 40.87
C GLU A 1207 -1.48 2.87 42.08
N GLY A 1208 -2.38 3.19 43.02
CA GLY A 1208 -2.58 2.44 44.27
C GLY A 1208 -1.49 2.65 45.33
N HIS A 1209 -0.45 3.43 45.02
CA HIS A 1209 0.71 3.66 45.87
C HIS A 1209 1.31 5.07 45.67
N CYS A 1210 2.16 5.51 46.61
CA CYS A 1210 2.90 6.76 46.46
C CYS A 1210 3.77 6.76 45.17
N PRO A 1211 3.65 7.76 44.27
CA PRO A 1211 4.35 7.74 42.99
C PRO A 1211 5.88 7.77 43.09
N TYR A 1212 6.43 8.28 44.21
CA TYR A 1212 7.88 8.36 44.42
C TYR A 1212 8.48 7.07 45.01
N CYS A 1213 7.89 6.51 46.07
CA CYS A 1213 8.45 5.37 46.82
C CYS A 1213 7.62 4.08 46.74
N ARG A 1214 6.57 4.04 45.92
CA ARG A 1214 5.72 2.86 45.65
C ARG A 1214 5.14 2.15 46.88
N SER A 1215 5.17 2.80 48.05
CA SER A 1215 4.51 2.32 49.25
C SER A 1215 3.00 2.51 49.11
N VAL A 1216 2.24 1.43 49.24
CA VAL A 1216 0.79 1.49 49.43
C VAL A 1216 0.50 2.26 50.72
N GLN A 1217 -0.44 3.19 50.68
CA GLN A 1217 -1.00 3.78 51.91
C GLN A 1217 -2.18 2.94 52.34
N GLU A 1218 -2.11 2.37 53.54
CA GLU A 1218 -3.26 1.76 54.19
C GLU A 1218 -4.34 2.84 54.39
N ARG A 1219 -5.49 2.67 53.75
CA ARG A 1219 -6.67 3.51 54.03
C ARG A 1219 -7.20 3.12 55.39
N VAL A 1220 -7.02 4.01 56.37
CA VAL A 1220 -7.52 3.85 57.75
C VAL A 1220 -9.02 3.55 57.78
N ASP A 1221 -9.78 4.11 56.82
CA ASP A 1221 -11.22 3.87 56.66
C ASP A 1221 -11.53 2.89 55.51
N ASN A 1222 -11.24 1.60 55.69
CA ASN A 1222 -11.83 0.53 54.87
C ASN A 1222 -12.38 -0.62 55.75
N PRO A 1223 -13.67 -0.61 56.11
CA PRO A 1223 -14.28 -1.59 57.03
C PRO A 1223 -14.48 -3.01 56.44
N TYR A 1224 -13.82 -3.32 55.32
CA TYR A 1224 -13.88 -4.61 54.62
C TYR A 1224 -12.49 -5.19 54.28
N ALA A 1225 -11.42 -4.69 54.90
CA ALA A 1225 -10.15 -5.40 54.93
C ALA A 1225 -10.27 -6.63 55.86
N LEU A 1226 -10.22 -7.83 55.29
CA LEU A 1226 -9.97 -9.06 56.04
C LEU A 1226 -8.45 -9.28 56.11
N ASP A 1227 -7.95 -9.62 57.29
CA ASP A 1227 -6.55 -10.06 57.47
C ASP A 1227 -6.31 -11.38 56.71
N GLU A 1228 -5.30 -11.40 55.82
CA GLU A 1228 -4.69 -12.64 55.35
C GLU A 1228 -3.30 -12.78 55.97
N SER A 1229 -3.24 -13.60 57.03
CA SER A 1229 -2.04 -13.98 57.80
C SER A 1229 -1.50 -15.35 57.41
#